data_AF-A0A5A7RPJ3-F1
#
_entry.id   AF-A0A5A7RPJ3-F1
#
_cell.length_a   1.000
_cell.length_b   1.000
_cell.length_c   1.000
_cell.angle_alpha   90.00
_cell.angle_beta   90.00
_cell.angle_gamma   90.00
#
_symmetry.space_group_name_H-M   'P 1'
#
loop_
_entity.id
_entity.type
_entity.pdbx_description
1 polymer ?
#
loop_
_entity_poly.entity_id
_entity_poly.type
_entity_poly.pdbx_seq_one_letter_code
_entity_poly.pdbx_strand_id
1 'polypeptide(L)'
;MRRYKSKLIGVVLVLVLSGMMVGMTANQSEIKTTYSSVPTEEKITVTPDTNNGDDNDKVEAYLLDHYRRIDTEEPATLTMDSEENDAGYNIDVGNDARKALPIYPGEIKDGAPGRGTTGQLDPTGRDTDDWYYFSVCEGQKIKITLTPQSNFDLELLDSSASNVVASSTNPGTSPETVEYTADSTGRWFMHIYAGDGATAGEYSFDVRIDGQNDANSGKDAGNSMASAMHITPGQYFGYMDANDWEDWYSFDVNAGQGIKIILECPDKTDYDIHLYNPSGEWVYSAQYYGDDTLEYPADVTGEWYIKLDIFPGWDTSKWPEDYFLYGSGAYEFELIVGESVTPPPGPVPQPDITPVAQTFIINNDDNSNKDEYAYIAAIPAANYIEGGKRYVSPIVYQGVDKITNWFGTVDDTTQYLLDDWNTYLARHGVNATEYILPNDPIKASAQIATTKWTSSSTAVLVVDGSEFEDEIETIVDQDATLNIQQKVTSLTPDSPKFKDVGGVLGVPMFIGPKWGAIHLIAKGSGFRGDTGVITPRYEAIMEDWWPYPYDFPGPDSDTFFPIVLPGLWVPYVTNPSGLEELQIIKYTGDRYKIPISDTNCSIKVTITTDEPTNLVVYLIDPYGNVRRPSVPHWNGGEIKPIHQWMGGHWEHDYDNYRRWIIEPHTEFTVEVHYPMKGKWTAIVVPFYGEESGSVNYHITAEVRHHNPKRVAAGLSAANGAVIASLKHAPLLYVKEDSIPSETSDALSKLGVSNIIFVNIGHVSSASPPGSVTEYTTMQEVVDAIKEDANSENFITITSFATGEGYFAPAAMAAAYHGSPVLSIGEAAEAYDILDKLMTWREYGGDYYHGCRSLGHLPHMHKEFNFIEFLKDLIQNQSLPPPGFDLKKRWYSAVHDGIYEKITAKYGLDLEGQEAYLFVSPRDKDIRDPIGRCMTGNESYAGQIPVETPAFSSALICRNILYPAIIFANPGRNVTTSQLMNFPDGGTWRTNDGKSYQVYSSRTLKQAFSSHGRFYEGHCIWDNLLKRYNEGVSISYYSGHGTGGSGISAQYKNVAEQFPLAEVRHEHLKDFDWWDAWRGYMYDDKQTKTARWGGFCWYNAKEPNLYDIIHFKWVDQLLENLHSEVELWMSCTTAAHFGPMIYLEHGAVLYYGNAGTGLCPQEDLLDDWWIWDFVVKGEPIGQAFSKYVWLHQRDYTTDDPTAMYGSSSMSVTNVQCIFGDPTLILYSPEWVEPEPVMP
;
A
#
# COMPACT_ATOMS: atom_id res chain seq x y z
N MET A 1 -6.50 -51.75 -19.17
CA MET A 1 -6.07 -50.48 -18.56
C MET A 1 -5.69 -49.37 -19.56
N ARG A 2 -5.06 -49.63 -20.72
CA ARG A 2 -4.75 -48.57 -21.74
C ARG A 2 -5.97 -47.81 -22.32
N ARG A 3 -7.13 -48.45 -22.50
CA ARG A 3 -8.35 -47.81 -23.07
C ARG A 3 -9.11 -46.88 -22.12
N TYR A 4 -8.87 -46.94 -20.81
CA TYR A 4 -9.51 -46.06 -19.83
C TYR A 4 -8.72 -44.77 -19.60
N LYS A 5 -7.37 -44.82 -19.61
CA LYS A 5 -6.51 -43.61 -19.59
C LYS A 5 -6.71 -42.73 -20.83
N SER A 6 -6.88 -43.33 -22.02
CA SER A 6 -7.08 -42.57 -23.28
C SER A 6 -8.42 -41.84 -23.39
N LYS A 7 -9.48 -42.32 -22.71
CA LYS A 7 -10.79 -41.64 -22.71
C LYS A 7 -10.82 -40.42 -21.78
N LEU A 8 -10.17 -40.50 -20.62
CA LEU A 8 -10.09 -39.38 -19.68
C LEU A 8 -9.23 -38.23 -20.25
N ILE A 9 -8.07 -38.55 -20.84
CA ILE A 9 -7.23 -37.55 -21.54
C ILE A 9 -8.01 -36.88 -22.67
N GLY A 10 -8.80 -37.63 -23.44
CA GLY A 10 -9.64 -37.05 -24.49
C GLY A 10 -10.75 -36.11 -23.97
N VAL A 11 -11.29 -36.37 -22.77
CA VAL A 11 -12.32 -35.52 -22.15
C VAL A 11 -11.71 -34.28 -21.50
N VAL A 12 -10.56 -34.41 -20.85
CA VAL A 12 -9.84 -33.26 -20.28
C VAL A 12 -9.19 -32.40 -21.36
N LEU A 13 -8.78 -32.99 -22.49
CA LEU A 13 -8.40 -32.24 -23.71
C LEU A 13 -9.56 -31.37 -24.19
N VAL A 14 -10.81 -31.88 -24.18
CA VAL A 14 -11.98 -31.07 -24.55
C VAL A 14 -12.19 -29.92 -23.57
N LEU A 15 -12.00 -30.13 -22.27
CA LEU A 15 -12.02 -29.04 -21.27
C LEU A 15 -10.96 -27.97 -21.58
N VAL A 16 -9.71 -28.39 -21.77
CA VAL A 16 -8.60 -27.48 -22.07
C VAL A 16 -8.84 -26.72 -23.37
N LEU A 17 -9.24 -27.40 -24.44
CA LEU A 17 -9.55 -26.76 -25.72
C LEU A 17 -10.79 -25.86 -25.64
N SER A 18 -11.78 -26.19 -24.81
CA SER A 18 -12.96 -25.33 -24.59
C SER A 18 -12.59 -24.08 -23.82
N GLY A 19 -11.80 -24.23 -22.73
CA GLY A 19 -11.24 -23.10 -21.98
C GLY A 19 -10.36 -22.20 -22.84
N MET A 20 -9.51 -22.79 -23.68
CA MET A 20 -8.70 -22.07 -24.66
C MET A 20 -9.55 -21.34 -25.70
N MET A 21 -10.59 -21.96 -26.26
CA MET A 21 -11.44 -21.30 -27.26
C MET A 21 -12.28 -20.16 -26.67
N VAL A 22 -12.84 -20.34 -25.46
CA VAL A 22 -13.52 -19.25 -24.74
C VAL A 22 -12.53 -18.12 -24.42
N GLY A 23 -11.31 -18.49 -24.01
CA GLY A 23 -10.23 -17.55 -23.73
C GLY A 23 -9.68 -16.80 -24.95
N MET A 24 -9.66 -17.43 -26.13
CA MET A 24 -9.24 -16.83 -27.39
C MET A 24 -10.30 -15.92 -28.00
N THR A 25 -11.59 -16.22 -27.82
CA THR A 25 -12.68 -15.33 -28.28
C THR A 25 -12.80 -14.04 -27.48
N ALA A 26 -12.26 -14.00 -26.25
CA ALA A 26 -12.17 -12.78 -25.45
C ALA A 26 -11.05 -11.83 -25.90
N ASN A 27 -10.15 -12.27 -26.80
CA ASN A 27 -8.99 -11.50 -27.29
C ASN A 27 -9.14 -11.06 -28.77
N GLN A 28 -10.34 -11.09 -29.36
CA GLN A 28 -10.54 -10.57 -30.73
C GLN A 28 -10.83 -9.07 -30.75
N SER A 29 -9.89 -8.25 -30.27
CA SER A 29 -9.62 -6.96 -30.92
C SER A 29 -8.71 -7.26 -32.12
N GLU A 30 -8.99 -6.67 -33.29
CA GLU A 30 -8.15 -6.84 -34.48
C GLU A 30 -6.78 -6.18 -34.26
N ILE A 31 -5.85 -6.89 -33.64
CA ILE A 31 -4.44 -6.47 -33.52
C ILE A 31 -3.84 -6.38 -34.92
N LYS A 32 -3.80 -5.18 -35.49
CA LYS A 32 -2.89 -4.84 -36.59
C LYS A 32 -1.54 -4.50 -35.98
N THR A 33 -0.66 -5.49 -35.93
CA THR A 33 0.76 -5.29 -35.61
C THR A 33 1.40 -4.43 -36.70
N THR A 34 1.51 -3.12 -36.48
CA THR A 34 2.29 -2.22 -37.32
C THR A 34 3.71 -2.18 -36.77
N TYR A 35 4.60 -3.00 -37.33
CA TYR A 35 6.03 -2.95 -36.99
C TYR A 35 6.62 -1.61 -37.45
N SER A 36 6.87 -0.70 -36.52
CA SER A 36 7.78 0.44 -36.72
C SER A 36 9.21 -0.07 -36.56
N SER A 37 9.97 -0.05 -37.65
CA SER A 37 11.38 -0.45 -37.67
C SER A 37 12.27 0.64 -37.09
N VAL A 38 12.88 0.40 -35.94
CA VAL A 38 13.99 1.22 -35.39
C VAL A 38 15.34 0.58 -35.79
N PRO A 39 16.40 1.36 -36.08
CA PRO A 39 17.62 0.86 -36.71
C PRO A 39 18.49 0.00 -35.78
N THR A 40 19.11 -1.01 -36.37
CA THR A 40 20.10 -1.90 -35.75
C THR A 40 21.40 -1.18 -35.37
N GLU A 41 21.79 -1.24 -34.10
CA GLU A 41 23.18 -1.06 -33.67
C GLU A 41 23.85 -2.40 -33.29
N GLU A 42 25.14 -2.48 -33.59
CA GLU A 42 25.96 -3.69 -33.63
C GLU A 42 26.19 -4.34 -32.26
N LYS A 43 25.83 -5.63 -32.16
CA LYS A 43 26.21 -6.51 -31.03
C LYS A 43 27.72 -6.75 -31.03
N ILE A 44 28.43 -6.22 -30.03
CA ILE A 44 29.75 -6.75 -29.67
C ILE A 44 29.52 -8.10 -28.98
N THR A 45 29.93 -9.17 -29.66
CA THR A 45 29.84 -10.53 -29.15
C THR A 45 31.10 -10.84 -28.34
N VAL A 46 30.95 -11.04 -27.03
CA VAL A 46 31.98 -11.70 -26.20
C VAL A 46 31.54 -13.13 -26.00
N THR A 47 32.17 -14.06 -26.72
CA THR A 47 31.99 -15.50 -26.55
C THR A 47 32.63 -15.98 -25.24
N PRO A 48 31.91 -16.66 -24.33
CA PRO A 48 32.50 -17.35 -23.19
C PRO A 48 33.15 -18.66 -23.68
N ASP A 49 34.45 -18.81 -23.45
CA ASP A 49 35.17 -20.04 -23.76
C ASP A 49 34.85 -21.11 -22.71
N THR A 50 34.03 -22.08 -23.11
CA THR A 50 33.78 -23.31 -22.36
C THR A 50 34.81 -24.36 -22.77
N ASN A 51 35.65 -24.82 -21.83
CA ASN A 51 36.30 -26.13 -21.97
C ASN A 51 36.40 -26.86 -20.63
N ASN A 52 35.74 -28.01 -20.64
CA ASN A 52 35.46 -29.01 -19.61
C ASN A 52 36.68 -29.64 -18.90
N GLY A 53 36.42 -30.13 -17.69
CA GLY A 53 36.65 -31.55 -17.39
C GLY A 53 37.18 -31.88 -15.99
N ASP A 54 36.30 -32.19 -15.04
CA ASP A 54 36.21 -33.55 -14.50
C ASP A 54 34.92 -33.75 -13.68
N ASP A 55 34.15 -34.76 -14.07
CA ASP A 55 32.91 -35.24 -13.44
C ASP A 55 33.22 -36.09 -12.19
N ASN A 56 32.48 -35.83 -11.11
CA ASN A 56 32.02 -36.87 -10.18
C ASN A 56 30.80 -36.36 -9.39
N ASP A 57 29.63 -36.58 -9.99
CA ASP A 57 28.40 -37.08 -9.38
C ASP A 57 28.19 -36.85 -7.87
N LYS A 58 27.36 -35.85 -7.54
CA LYS A 58 25.96 -36.05 -7.09
C LYS A 58 25.25 -34.71 -7.02
N VAL A 59 24.43 -34.46 -8.04
CA VAL A 59 23.31 -33.53 -7.97
C VAL A 59 22.25 -34.20 -7.10
N GLU A 60 22.23 -33.87 -5.81
CA GLU A 60 21.04 -34.05 -4.98
C GLU A 60 20.19 -32.78 -5.05
N ALA A 61 18.88 -32.99 -5.10
CA ALA A 61 17.86 -31.96 -5.27
C ALA A 61 17.99 -30.86 -4.21
N TYR A 62 18.06 -29.60 -4.65
CA TYR A 62 17.99 -28.45 -3.76
C TYR A 62 16.56 -28.34 -3.22
N LEU A 63 16.42 -28.73 -1.96
CA LEU A 63 15.26 -28.49 -1.11
C LEU A 63 15.09 -26.99 -0.87
N LEU A 64 13.81 -26.56 -0.83
CA LEU A 64 13.36 -25.27 -0.31
C LEU A 64 13.89 -25.02 1.11
N ASP A 65 14.04 -23.74 1.45
CA ASP A 65 14.36 -23.21 2.78
C ASP A 65 15.62 -23.75 3.45
N HIS A 66 16.72 -23.04 3.23
CA HIS A 66 17.61 -22.73 4.35
C HIS A 66 17.70 -21.22 4.50
N TYR A 67 16.82 -20.71 5.37
CA TYR A 67 17.20 -19.75 6.40
C TYR A 67 18.72 -19.75 6.61
N ARG A 68 19.40 -18.65 6.30
CA ARG A 68 20.50 -18.23 7.18
C ARG A 68 19.84 -17.64 8.42
N ARG A 69 19.25 -18.53 9.23
CA ARG A 69 19.54 -18.47 10.66
C ARG A 69 21.06 -18.49 10.69
N ILE A 70 21.69 -17.54 11.37
CA ILE A 70 22.96 -17.90 12.00
C ILE A 70 22.62 -19.19 12.73
N ASP A 71 23.21 -20.32 12.32
CA ASP A 71 23.08 -21.56 13.05
C ASP A 71 23.56 -21.24 14.46
N THR A 72 22.63 -20.93 15.36
CA THR A 72 22.80 -21.27 16.74
C THR A 72 22.87 -22.79 16.71
N GLU A 73 24.08 -23.34 16.68
CA GLU A 73 24.31 -24.72 17.07
C GLU A 73 23.37 -25.00 18.24
N GLU A 74 22.53 -26.05 18.14
CA GLU A 74 21.76 -26.48 19.30
C GLU A 74 22.74 -26.65 20.46
N PRO A 75 22.63 -25.87 21.55
CA PRO A 75 23.26 -26.27 22.79
C PRO A 75 22.62 -27.61 23.12
N ALA A 76 23.47 -28.61 23.33
CA ALA A 76 23.05 -29.93 23.77
C ALA A 76 21.98 -29.77 24.85
N THR A 77 20.86 -30.46 24.67
CA THR A 77 19.74 -30.53 25.62
C THR A 77 20.26 -30.65 27.04
N LEU A 78 20.26 -29.52 27.74
CA LEU A 78 20.51 -29.39 29.16
C LEU A 78 19.22 -28.81 29.74
N THR A 79 18.58 -29.63 30.56
CA THR A 79 17.58 -29.18 31.51
C THR A 79 18.17 -28.06 32.37
N MET A 80 17.58 -26.87 32.35
CA MET A 80 17.75 -25.87 33.41
C MET A 80 16.39 -25.32 33.79
N ASP A 81 16.09 -25.39 35.09
CA ASP A 81 14.90 -24.82 35.76
C ASP A 81 15.06 -23.30 36.01
N SER A 82 15.95 -22.60 35.29
CA SER A 82 16.10 -21.14 35.33
C SER A 82 16.52 -20.58 33.96
N GLU A 83 15.79 -19.59 33.46
CA GLU A 83 16.19 -18.81 32.29
C GLU A 83 17.40 -17.92 32.64
N GLU A 84 18.48 -17.97 31.86
CA GLU A 84 19.63 -17.05 31.98
C GLU A 84 19.28 -15.67 31.41
N ASN A 85 19.80 -14.61 32.03
CA ASN A 85 19.51 -13.24 31.61
C ASN A 85 20.71 -12.31 31.80
N ASP A 86 21.75 -12.59 31.01
CA ASP A 86 22.99 -11.84 31.04
C ASP A 86 22.81 -10.46 30.40
N ALA A 87 23.11 -9.42 31.16
CA ALA A 87 22.96 -8.01 30.78
C ALA A 87 21.59 -7.64 30.16
N GLY A 88 20.52 -8.35 30.51
CA GLY A 88 19.16 -8.09 30.01
C GLY A 88 18.81 -8.78 28.69
N TYR A 89 19.62 -9.73 28.20
CA TYR A 89 19.41 -10.39 26.90
C TYR A 89 18.49 -11.62 26.91
N ASN A 90 18.09 -12.11 28.09
CA ASN A 90 17.34 -13.36 28.27
C ASN A 90 18.01 -14.61 27.63
N ILE A 91 19.34 -14.59 27.55
CA ILE A 91 20.17 -15.69 27.08
C ILE A 91 21.56 -15.62 27.74
N ASP A 92 22.24 -16.76 27.81
CA ASP A 92 23.71 -16.87 27.92
C ASP A 92 24.41 -16.08 26.79
N VAL A 93 25.24 -15.11 27.17
CA VAL A 93 26.01 -14.29 26.20
C VAL A 93 27.16 -15.08 25.55
N GLY A 94 27.54 -16.20 26.15
CA GLY A 94 28.28 -17.30 25.55
C GLY A 94 29.78 -17.29 25.79
N ASN A 95 30.34 -18.50 25.82
CA ASN A 95 31.75 -18.75 26.11
C ASN A 95 32.78 -18.37 25.02
N ASP A 96 32.44 -17.51 24.05
CA ASP A 96 33.34 -17.16 22.93
C ASP A 96 33.21 -15.70 22.54
N ALA A 97 34.34 -15.00 22.42
CA ALA A 97 34.39 -13.59 22.03
C ALA A 97 33.68 -13.26 20.69
N ARG A 98 33.55 -14.23 19.77
CA ARG A 98 32.82 -14.05 18.50
C ARG A 98 31.30 -14.00 18.68
N LYS A 99 30.81 -14.47 19.82
CA LYS A 99 29.40 -14.43 20.23
C LYS A 99 29.11 -13.30 21.22
N ALA A 100 30.14 -12.56 21.64
CA ALA A 100 30.03 -11.49 22.61
C ALA A 100 28.89 -10.53 22.27
N LEU A 101 28.10 -10.14 23.27
CA LEU A 101 27.01 -9.18 23.11
C LEU A 101 27.44 -7.79 23.58
N PRO A 102 26.90 -6.72 22.95
CA PRO A 102 27.27 -5.36 23.31
C PRO A 102 26.72 -4.99 24.68
N ILE A 103 27.45 -4.15 25.39
CA ILE A 103 26.97 -3.36 26.51
C ILE A 103 27.27 -1.89 26.24
N TYR A 104 26.48 -0.99 26.82
CA TYR A 104 26.54 0.43 26.51
C TYR A 104 26.88 1.26 27.76
N PRO A 105 28.18 1.33 28.15
CA PRO A 105 28.63 2.27 29.16
C PRO A 105 28.20 3.70 28.81
N GLY A 106 27.89 4.51 29.81
CA GLY A 106 27.39 5.88 29.62
C GLY A 106 25.88 5.99 29.47
N GLU A 107 25.17 4.87 29.31
CA GLU A 107 23.70 4.84 29.24
C GLU A 107 23.02 4.63 30.61
N ILE A 108 21.71 4.86 30.63
CA ILE A 108 20.86 4.52 31.77
C ILE A 108 20.89 3.01 32.04
N LYS A 109 20.70 2.61 33.30
CA LYS A 109 20.72 1.21 33.72
C LYS A 109 19.33 0.76 34.13
N ASP A 110 18.52 0.39 33.16
CA ASP A 110 17.11 0.04 33.32
C ASP A 110 16.81 -1.45 33.09
N GLY A 111 17.83 -2.26 32.82
CA GLY A 111 17.67 -3.69 32.58
C GLY A 111 17.31 -4.07 31.14
N ALA A 112 17.19 -3.09 30.23
CA ALA A 112 17.04 -3.38 28.80
C ALA A 112 18.24 -4.17 28.25
N PRO A 113 18.08 -4.90 27.12
CA PRO A 113 19.20 -5.62 26.48
C PRO A 113 20.44 -4.73 26.28
N GLY A 114 21.57 -5.11 26.92
CA GLY A 114 22.84 -4.36 26.89
C GLY A 114 22.95 -3.21 27.91
N ARG A 115 21.88 -2.95 28.67
CA ARG A 115 21.80 -2.00 29.81
C ARG A 115 21.53 -2.72 31.14
N GLY A 116 21.46 -4.05 31.14
CA GLY A 116 21.50 -4.86 32.35
C GLY A 116 22.87 -4.84 33.03
N THR A 117 22.89 -5.10 34.33
CA THR A 117 24.10 -5.04 35.17
C THR A 117 24.37 -6.33 35.93
N THR A 118 23.70 -7.41 35.54
CA THR A 118 23.76 -8.72 36.17
C THR A 118 23.92 -9.80 35.11
N GLY A 119 24.45 -10.95 35.50
CA GLY A 119 24.48 -12.16 34.70
C GLY A 119 24.73 -13.38 35.58
N GLN A 120 24.83 -14.55 34.99
CA GLN A 120 25.03 -15.82 35.68
C GLN A 120 26.10 -16.64 34.99
N LEU A 121 26.86 -17.40 35.78
CA LEU A 121 27.67 -18.50 35.26
C LEU A 121 27.24 -19.80 35.92
N ASP A 122 26.99 -20.86 35.14
CA ASP A 122 26.95 -22.25 35.61
C ASP A 122 28.11 -23.10 35.06
N PRO A 123 29.28 -23.08 35.74
CA PRO A 123 30.44 -23.86 35.31
C PRO A 123 30.20 -25.37 35.29
N THR A 124 29.18 -25.84 36.02
CA THR A 124 28.77 -27.25 36.03
C THR A 124 27.83 -27.61 34.88
N GLY A 125 27.12 -26.61 34.35
CA GLY A 125 26.26 -26.63 33.16
C GLY A 125 26.99 -26.38 31.84
N ARG A 126 28.30 -26.13 31.86
CA ARG A 126 29.19 -25.76 30.71
C ARG A 126 29.11 -24.29 30.28
N ASP A 127 28.51 -23.46 31.11
CA ASP A 127 28.57 -22.01 31.01
C ASP A 127 29.70 -21.53 31.94
N THR A 128 30.88 -21.33 31.36
CA THR A 128 32.12 -21.06 32.11
C THR A 128 32.66 -19.66 31.87
N ASP A 129 32.17 -18.96 30.87
CA ASP A 129 32.74 -17.74 30.34
C ASP A 129 31.63 -16.87 29.73
N ASP A 130 31.57 -15.61 30.14
CA ASP A 130 30.71 -14.60 29.56
C ASP A 130 31.53 -13.53 28.86
N TRP A 131 31.19 -13.27 27.59
CA TRP A 131 31.86 -12.29 26.77
C TRP A 131 30.94 -11.13 26.41
N TYR A 132 31.40 -9.91 26.71
CA TYR A 132 30.74 -8.67 26.33
C TYR A 132 31.70 -7.76 25.56
N TYR A 133 31.17 -6.81 24.80
CA TYR A 133 31.98 -5.76 24.20
C TYR A 133 31.35 -4.37 24.34
N PHE A 134 32.19 -3.34 24.28
CA PHE A 134 31.79 -1.93 24.28
C PHE A 134 32.80 -1.10 23.47
N SER A 135 32.51 0.16 23.19
CA SER A 135 33.43 1.07 22.49
C SER A 135 33.99 2.15 23.40
N VAL A 136 35.20 2.63 23.08
CA VAL A 136 35.96 3.63 23.86
C VAL A 136 36.93 4.36 22.92
N CYS A 137 37.29 5.61 23.24
CA CYS A 137 38.31 6.38 22.55
C CYS A 137 39.69 6.21 23.16
N GLU A 138 40.73 6.29 22.32
CA GLU A 138 42.12 6.40 22.78
C GLU A 138 42.25 7.51 23.84
N GLY A 139 42.89 7.19 24.97
CA GLY A 139 43.12 8.11 26.08
C GLY A 139 42.02 8.13 27.15
N GLN A 140 40.82 7.61 26.88
CA GLN A 140 39.78 7.44 27.89
C GLN A 140 40.15 6.35 28.90
N LYS A 141 39.66 6.48 30.13
CA LYS A 141 39.88 5.52 31.21
C LYS A 141 38.71 4.56 31.33
N ILE A 142 39.00 3.28 31.20
CA ILE A 142 38.08 2.17 31.41
C ILE A 142 38.21 1.74 32.88
N LYS A 143 37.08 1.66 33.58
CA LYS A 143 36.99 1.06 34.90
C LYS A 143 35.87 0.03 34.90
N ILE A 144 36.21 -1.21 35.26
CA ILE A 144 35.24 -2.30 35.39
C ILE A 144 35.26 -2.81 36.82
N THR A 145 34.08 -2.96 37.42
CA THR A 145 33.92 -3.61 38.73
C THR A 145 32.96 -4.78 38.61
N LEU A 146 33.32 -5.93 39.17
CA LEU A 146 32.50 -7.15 39.23
C LEU A 146 32.26 -7.52 40.70
N THR A 147 31.04 -7.90 41.05
CA THR A 147 30.71 -8.49 42.36
C THR A 147 30.11 -9.88 42.13
N PRO A 148 30.90 -10.95 42.33
CA PRO A 148 30.46 -12.31 42.04
C PRO A 148 29.89 -13.03 43.27
N GLN A 149 28.92 -13.94 43.08
CA GLN A 149 28.39 -14.84 44.13
C GLN A 149 29.18 -16.16 44.25
N SER A 150 30.13 -16.38 43.36
CA SER A 150 31.04 -17.52 43.30
C SER A 150 32.45 -17.02 42.95
N ASN A 151 33.43 -17.91 42.75
CA ASN A 151 34.78 -17.51 42.36
C ASN A 151 34.84 -17.15 40.87
N PHE A 152 34.27 -16.02 40.46
CA PHE A 152 34.31 -15.53 39.08
C PHE A 152 35.34 -14.41 38.94
N ASP A 153 36.18 -14.54 37.94
CA ASP A 153 37.30 -13.65 37.65
C ASP A 153 36.96 -12.70 36.48
N LEU A 154 37.78 -11.66 36.28
CA LEU A 154 37.54 -10.60 35.30
C LEU A 154 38.78 -10.31 34.45
N GLU A 155 38.60 -10.23 33.14
CA GLU A 155 39.58 -9.80 32.13
C GLU A 155 39.05 -8.66 31.26
N LEU A 156 39.93 -7.75 30.89
CA LEU A 156 39.72 -6.73 29.85
C LEU A 156 40.69 -7.00 28.70
N LEU A 157 40.16 -7.04 27.48
CA LEU A 157 40.89 -7.31 26.26
C LEU A 157 40.71 -6.19 25.23
N ASP A 158 41.73 -6.00 24.39
CA ASP A 158 41.68 -5.05 23.27
C ASP A 158 40.80 -5.53 22.11
N SER A 159 40.80 -4.76 21.02
CA SER A 159 40.00 -5.03 19.82
C SER A 159 40.28 -6.37 19.12
N SER A 160 41.39 -7.05 19.42
CA SER A 160 41.68 -8.38 18.86
C SER A 160 41.00 -9.53 19.63
N ALA A 161 40.33 -9.22 20.75
CA ALA A 161 39.69 -10.18 21.65
C ALA A 161 40.63 -11.30 22.15
N SER A 162 41.94 -11.09 22.08
CA SER A 162 42.95 -12.13 22.37
C SER A 162 44.12 -11.62 23.21
N ASN A 163 44.28 -10.30 23.32
CA ASN A 163 45.30 -9.68 24.15
C ASN A 163 44.66 -9.10 25.41
N VAL A 164 44.90 -9.77 26.55
CA VAL A 164 44.46 -9.32 27.87
C VAL A 164 45.35 -8.15 28.33
N VAL A 165 44.74 -6.99 28.53
CA VAL A 165 45.44 -5.77 28.96
C VAL A 165 45.36 -5.53 30.47
N ALA A 166 44.33 -6.06 31.13
CA ALA A 166 44.13 -6.00 32.57
C ALA A 166 43.30 -7.19 33.04
N SER A 167 43.57 -7.69 34.25
CA SER A 167 42.80 -8.79 34.86
C SER A 167 42.77 -8.69 36.39
N SER A 168 41.79 -9.34 37.00
CA SER A 168 41.60 -9.43 38.46
C SER A 168 41.05 -10.82 38.81
N THR A 169 41.62 -11.44 39.84
CA THR A 169 41.36 -12.84 40.25
C THR A 169 41.27 -13.00 41.77
N ASN A 170 40.52 -12.12 42.44
CA ASN A 170 40.36 -12.18 43.89
C ASN A 170 39.59 -13.45 44.30
N PRO A 171 39.93 -14.07 45.43
CA PRO A 171 39.35 -15.35 45.79
C PRO A 171 37.89 -15.22 46.27
N GLY A 172 37.08 -16.19 45.86
CA GLY A 172 35.70 -16.39 46.33
C GLY A 172 34.77 -15.29 45.83
N THR A 173 33.94 -14.74 46.72
CA THR A 173 32.94 -13.71 46.39
C THR A 173 33.48 -12.29 46.57
N SER A 174 34.80 -12.11 46.49
CA SER A 174 35.42 -10.80 46.64
C SER A 174 35.20 -9.99 45.36
N PRO A 175 34.90 -8.69 45.41
CA PRO A 175 34.75 -7.92 44.17
C PRO A 175 36.03 -7.90 43.33
N GLU A 176 35.91 -7.99 42.02
CA GLU A 176 36.99 -7.77 41.05
C GLU A 176 36.99 -6.32 40.58
N THR A 177 38.17 -5.79 40.26
CA THR A 177 38.29 -4.44 39.68
C THR A 177 39.47 -4.37 38.74
N VAL A 178 39.23 -3.88 37.52
CA VAL A 178 40.27 -3.54 36.56
C VAL A 178 40.15 -2.07 36.15
N GLU A 179 41.29 -1.41 35.97
CA GLU A 179 41.40 -0.04 35.46
C GLU A 179 42.46 -0.01 34.36
N TYR A 180 42.13 0.58 33.21
CA TYR A 180 43.03 0.71 32.06
C TYR A 180 42.80 2.04 31.34
N THR A 181 43.82 2.59 30.70
CA THR A 181 43.66 3.76 29.80
C THR A 181 43.77 3.24 28.37
N ALA A 182 42.70 3.36 27.60
CA ALA A 182 42.64 2.84 26.24
C ALA A 182 43.78 3.41 25.39
N ASP A 183 44.47 2.54 24.66
CA ASP A 183 45.58 2.89 23.76
C ASP A 183 45.17 2.89 22.29
N SER A 184 43.89 2.65 22.02
CA SER A 184 43.28 2.67 20.70
C SER A 184 41.79 2.94 20.82
N THR A 185 41.26 3.69 19.86
CA THR A 185 39.81 3.90 19.69
C THR A 185 39.19 2.65 19.06
N GLY A 186 37.99 2.30 19.49
CA GLY A 186 37.18 1.27 18.87
C GLY A 186 36.61 0.28 19.87
N ARG A 187 36.42 -0.97 19.43
CA ARG A 187 35.78 -2.04 20.21
C ARG A 187 36.75 -2.68 21.22
N TRP A 188 36.30 -2.89 22.44
CA TRP A 188 37.02 -3.57 23.54
C TRP A 188 36.13 -4.65 24.16
N PHE A 189 36.74 -5.66 24.79
CA PHE A 189 36.01 -6.83 25.31
C PHE A 189 36.17 -6.99 26.81
N MET A 190 35.07 -7.27 27.48
CA MET A 190 35.02 -7.71 28.89
C MET A 190 34.75 -9.20 28.92
N HIS A 191 35.60 -9.94 29.64
CA HIS A 191 35.50 -11.38 29.80
C HIS A 191 35.37 -11.71 31.28
N ILE A 192 34.25 -12.33 31.66
CA ILE A 192 33.99 -12.82 33.03
C ILE A 192 34.04 -14.34 32.96
N TYR A 193 34.82 -14.99 33.82
CA TYR A 193 34.99 -16.44 33.71
C TYR A 193 35.09 -17.14 35.06
N ALA A 194 34.81 -18.43 35.05
CA ALA A 194 34.84 -19.28 36.21
C ALA A 194 36.27 -19.57 36.68
N GLY A 195 36.65 -19.03 37.84
CA GLY A 195 37.90 -19.33 38.52
C GLY A 195 37.89 -20.71 39.19
N ASP A 196 39.05 -21.15 39.68
CA ASP A 196 39.22 -22.47 40.30
C ASP A 196 38.22 -22.71 41.45
N GLY A 197 37.40 -23.76 41.33
CA GLY A 197 36.44 -24.15 42.36
C GLY A 197 35.14 -23.34 42.37
N ALA A 198 34.89 -22.53 41.34
CA ALA A 198 33.60 -21.86 41.15
C ALA A 198 32.45 -22.88 41.03
N THR A 199 31.31 -22.53 41.63
CA THR A 199 30.00 -23.17 41.42
C THR A 199 29.05 -22.21 40.70
N ALA A 200 27.90 -22.70 40.26
CA ALA A 200 26.84 -21.87 39.71
C ALA A 200 26.50 -20.69 40.63
N GLY A 201 26.34 -19.50 40.07
CA GLY A 201 26.01 -18.29 40.81
C GLY A 201 25.85 -17.08 39.91
N GLU A 202 25.27 -16.01 40.45
CA GLU A 202 25.10 -14.75 39.73
C GLU A 202 26.30 -13.82 39.94
N TYR A 203 26.44 -12.83 39.08
CA TYR A 203 27.32 -11.69 39.28
C TYR A 203 26.59 -10.39 38.96
N SER A 204 27.15 -9.29 39.45
CA SER A 204 26.79 -7.94 39.00
C SER A 204 28.04 -7.19 38.56
N PHE A 205 27.92 -6.36 37.53
CA PHE A 205 29.05 -5.60 37.00
C PHE A 205 28.68 -4.14 36.70
N ASP A 206 29.71 -3.30 36.62
CA ASP A 206 29.63 -1.92 36.15
C ASP A 206 30.84 -1.61 35.28
N VAL A 207 30.60 -0.95 34.14
CA VAL A 207 31.64 -0.44 33.25
C VAL A 207 31.47 1.07 33.17
N ARG A 208 32.54 1.80 33.52
CA ARG A 208 32.60 3.26 33.49
C ARG A 208 33.72 3.71 32.57
N ILE A 209 33.39 4.65 31.69
CA ILE A 209 34.32 5.32 30.80
C ILE A 209 34.46 6.76 31.28
N ASP A 210 35.69 7.20 31.57
CA ASP A 210 35.96 8.55 32.07
C ASP A 210 37.01 9.27 31.21
N GLY A 211 36.83 10.59 31.04
CA GLY A 211 37.83 11.51 30.51
C GLY A 211 37.78 11.70 29.00
N GLN A 212 36.90 12.60 28.54
CA GLN A 212 36.73 12.93 27.12
C GLN A 212 38.04 13.33 26.42
N ASN A 213 38.13 12.97 25.14
CA ASN A 213 39.32 13.19 24.32
C ASN A 213 38.99 13.45 22.84
N ASP A 214 37.92 14.21 22.57
CA ASP A 214 37.45 14.41 21.20
C ASP A 214 38.48 15.19 20.39
N ALA A 215 38.72 14.72 19.17
CA ALA A 215 39.81 15.17 18.30
C ALA A 215 41.20 15.14 18.98
N ASN A 216 41.43 14.20 19.89
CA ASN A 216 42.66 14.05 20.69
C ASN A 216 43.05 15.32 21.47
N SER A 217 42.04 16.07 21.92
CA SER A 217 42.22 17.38 22.55
C SER A 217 42.35 17.32 24.08
N GLY A 218 42.05 16.17 24.69
CA GLY A 218 41.97 15.94 26.14
C GLY A 218 40.75 16.56 26.82
N LYS A 219 39.71 16.90 26.05
CA LYS A 219 38.46 17.53 26.50
C LYS A 219 37.34 17.25 25.49
N ASP A 220 36.11 17.52 25.92
CA ASP A 220 34.86 17.50 25.15
C ASP A 220 34.89 18.50 23.96
N ALA A 221 34.31 18.14 22.79
CA ALA A 221 34.12 19.05 21.66
C ALA A 221 32.97 20.06 21.88
N GLY A 222 32.13 19.79 22.87
CA GLY A 222 31.13 20.69 23.43
C GLY A 222 29.79 20.60 22.73
N ASN A 223 28.72 20.74 23.50
CA ASN A 223 27.33 20.56 23.06
C ASN A 223 26.69 21.83 22.46
N SER A 224 27.48 22.73 21.85
CA SER A 224 26.93 23.93 21.19
C SER A 224 27.88 24.55 20.17
N MET A 225 27.32 25.24 19.17
CA MET A 225 28.10 26.03 18.20
C MET A 225 29.09 27.00 18.84
N ALA A 226 28.74 27.60 19.99
CA ALA A 226 29.59 28.55 20.69
C ALA A 226 30.79 27.90 21.42
N SER A 227 30.70 26.59 21.70
CA SER A 227 31.76 25.78 22.31
C SER A 227 32.52 24.92 21.31
N ALA A 228 32.19 25.01 20.02
CA ALA A 228 32.70 24.11 18.98
C ALA A 228 34.23 24.02 18.95
N MET A 229 34.74 22.79 18.89
CA MET A 229 36.17 22.51 18.79
C MET A 229 36.70 22.82 17.39
N HIS A 230 37.62 23.78 17.31
CA HIS A 230 38.26 24.12 16.03
C HIS A 230 39.26 23.02 15.60
N ILE A 231 39.09 22.51 14.38
CA ILE A 231 39.87 21.44 13.76
C ILE A 231 40.36 21.82 12.35
N THR A 232 41.33 21.06 11.84
CA THR A 232 41.79 21.17 10.44
C THR A 232 41.34 19.94 9.64
N PRO A 233 41.42 19.91 8.30
CA PRO A 233 41.17 18.68 7.55
C PRO A 233 42.03 17.51 8.05
N GLY A 234 41.43 16.33 8.24
CA GLY A 234 42.04 15.16 8.85
C GLY A 234 41.04 14.17 9.46
N GLN A 235 41.56 13.10 10.03
CA GLN A 235 40.81 12.04 10.72
C GLN A 235 40.79 12.32 12.23
N TYR A 236 39.62 12.15 12.85
CA TYR A 236 39.35 12.44 14.25
C TYR A 236 38.47 11.35 14.86
N PHE A 237 38.53 11.27 16.19
CA PHE A 237 37.72 10.36 17.00
C PHE A 237 37.03 11.17 18.09
N GLY A 238 35.86 10.71 18.51
CA GLY A 238 35.16 11.25 19.67
C GLY A 238 34.23 10.24 20.31
N TYR A 239 33.66 10.59 21.45
CA TYR A 239 32.79 9.72 22.23
C TYR A 239 31.59 10.49 22.76
N MET A 240 30.40 10.06 22.37
CA MET A 240 29.14 10.62 22.89
C MET A 240 28.44 9.59 23.78
N ASP A 241 27.69 10.08 24.78
CA ASP A 241 26.86 9.27 25.68
C ASP A 241 25.58 10.00 26.15
N ALA A 242 24.86 9.44 27.13
CA ALA A 242 23.61 10.02 27.62
C ALA A 242 23.75 11.37 28.35
N ASN A 243 24.96 11.79 28.69
CA ASN A 243 25.26 13.11 29.28
C ASN A 243 25.99 14.04 28.31
N ASP A 244 26.36 13.53 27.14
CA ASP A 244 27.16 14.21 26.13
C ASP A 244 26.73 13.73 24.74
N TRP A 245 25.58 14.22 24.28
CA TRP A 245 24.88 13.67 23.12
C TRP A 245 25.06 14.49 21.84
N GLU A 246 25.90 15.53 21.90
CA GLU A 246 26.20 16.45 20.80
C GLU A 246 27.67 16.88 20.81
N ASP A 247 28.35 16.65 19.69
CA ASP A 247 29.72 17.12 19.47
C ASP A 247 29.77 18.18 18.36
N TRP A 248 30.27 19.36 18.70
CA TRP A 248 30.38 20.48 17.76
C TRP A 248 31.83 20.75 17.35
N TYR A 249 32.08 20.86 16.04
CA TYR A 249 33.39 21.20 15.47
C TYR A 249 33.31 22.45 14.59
N SER A 250 34.43 23.18 14.45
CA SER A 250 34.56 24.29 13.52
C SER A 250 35.82 24.17 12.65
N PHE A 251 35.78 24.69 11.43
CA PHE A 251 36.91 24.61 10.50
C PHE A 251 36.85 25.72 9.44
N ASP A 252 38.01 26.10 8.89
CA ASP A 252 38.10 27.12 7.85
C ASP A 252 38.00 26.53 6.44
N VAL A 253 37.18 27.15 5.58
CA VAL A 253 37.06 26.80 4.15
C VAL A 253 36.88 28.05 3.28
N ASN A 254 37.39 27.99 2.05
CA ASN A 254 37.19 29.04 1.05
C ASN A 254 36.03 28.70 0.12
N ALA A 255 35.33 29.73 -0.34
CA ALA A 255 34.27 29.61 -1.33
C ALA A 255 34.78 28.88 -2.59
N GLY A 256 34.02 27.90 -3.06
CA GLY A 256 34.34 27.02 -4.19
C GLY A 256 35.13 25.76 -3.83
N GLN A 257 35.55 25.57 -2.58
CA GLN A 257 36.10 24.29 -2.12
C GLN A 257 34.98 23.31 -1.75
N GLY A 258 35.16 22.02 -2.04
CA GLY A 258 34.27 20.98 -1.52
C GLY A 258 34.55 20.69 -0.05
N ILE A 259 33.49 20.53 0.73
CA ILE A 259 33.49 20.00 2.09
C ILE A 259 32.99 18.56 1.99
N LYS A 260 33.76 17.62 2.52
CA LYS A 260 33.36 16.21 2.64
C LYS A 260 33.61 15.73 4.06
N ILE A 261 32.60 15.12 4.66
CA ILE A 261 32.65 14.53 5.99
C ILE A 261 32.25 13.08 5.84
N ILE A 262 33.08 12.17 6.31
CA ILE A 262 32.77 10.73 6.38
C ILE A 262 32.71 10.38 7.87
N LEU A 263 31.60 9.83 8.34
CA LEU A 263 31.37 9.45 9.72
C LEU A 263 31.15 7.94 9.79
N GLU A 264 31.99 7.26 10.56
CA GLU A 264 31.81 5.84 10.89
C GLU A 264 31.17 5.74 12.28
N CYS A 265 30.01 5.09 12.33
CA CYS A 265 29.18 5.05 13.53
C CYS A 265 29.53 3.83 14.41
N PRO A 266 29.37 3.94 15.74
CA PRO A 266 29.55 2.78 16.62
C PRO A 266 28.53 1.67 16.31
N ASP A 267 28.92 0.42 16.55
CA ASP A 267 28.04 -0.74 16.31
C ASP A 267 26.68 -0.58 17.02
N LYS A 268 25.59 -0.72 16.25
CA LYS A 268 24.19 -0.65 16.74
C LYS A 268 23.83 0.67 17.43
N THR A 269 24.53 1.73 17.05
CA THR A 269 24.29 3.14 17.38
C THR A 269 24.27 3.91 16.05
N ASP A 270 23.72 5.12 16.05
CA ASP A 270 23.64 5.98 14.87
C ASP A 270 23.91 7.44 15.26
N TYR A 271 24.75 8.11 14.46
CA TYR A 271 25.13 9.51 14.63
C TYR A 271 24.91 10.25 13.32
N ASP A 272 24.29 11.42 13.41
CA ASP A 272 23.92 12.24 12.26
C ASP A 272 24.89 13.40 12.05
N ILE A 273 25.06 13.84 10.81
CA ILE A 273 25.92 14.99 10.46
C ILE A 273 25.04 16.18 10.07
N HIS A 274 25.22 17.33 10.74
CA HIS A 274 24.63 18.61 10.34
C HIS A 274 25.71 19.65 10.02
N LEU A 275 25.56 20.34 8.89
CA LEU A 275 26.50 21.36 8.43
C LEU A 275 25.87 22.76 8.53
N TYR A 276 26.63 23.70 9.10
CA TYR A 276 26.24 25.10 9.22
C TYR A 276 27.26 26.01 8.54
N ASN A 277 26.76 27.03 7.86
CA ASN A 277 27.59 28.04 7.20
C ASN A 277 28.17 29.05 8.23
N PRO A 278 29.09 29.95 7.82
CA PRO A 278 29.71 30.94 8.70
C PRO A 278 28.76 31.98 9.32
N SER A 279 27.51 32.06 8.85
CA SER A 279 26.49 32.89 9.47
C SER A 279 25.71 32.17 10.57
N GLY A 280 25.96 30.87 10.75
CA GLY A 280 25.27 30.01 11.71
C GLY A 280 23.96 29.42 11.17
N GLU A 281 23.70 29.53 9.86
CA GLU A 281 22.53 28.92 9.22
C GLU A 281 22.82 27.45 8.92
N TRP A 282 21.88 26.56 9.25
CA TRP A 282 21.92 25.16 8.82
C TRP A 282 21.73 25.11 7.29
N VAL A 283 22.59 24.36 6.59
CA VAL A 283 22.53 24.27 5.13
C VAL A 283 22.29 22.85 4.60
N TYR A 284 22.70 21.82 5.33
CA TYR A 284 22.56 20.44 4.89
C TYR A 284 22.80 19.45 6.04
N SER A 285 22.31 18.22 5.87
CA SER A 285 22.59 17.10 6.79
C SER A 285 22.71 15.79 6.03
N ALA A 286 23.52 14.87 6.55
CA ALA A 286 23.48 13.45 6.22
C ALA A 286 22.95 12.73 7.46
N GLN A 287 21.93 11.89 7.27
CA GLN A 287 21.21 11.24 8.36
C GLN A 287 20.85 9.79 8.00
N TYR A 288 21.79 9.00 7.49
CA TYR A 288 21.55 7.58 7.20
C TYR A 288 21.80 6.73 8.46
N TYR A 289 20.96 5.72 8.74
CA TYR A 289 21.15 4.89 9.93
C TYR A 289 22.37 3.95 9.77
N GLY A 290 23.53 4.36 10.28
CA GLY A 290 24.84 3.72 10.08
C GLY A 290 25.89 4.74 9.68
N ASP A 291 26.86 4.32 8.86
CA ASP A 291 27.91 5.24 8.40
C ASP A 291 27.33 6.30 7.47
N ASP A 292 27.74 7.56 7.68
CA ASP A 292 27.22 8.71 6.97
C ASP A 292 28.30 9.39 6.13
N THR A 293 27.89 9.98 5.01
CA THR A 293 28.77 10.81 4.18
C THR A 293 28.05 12.08 3.75
N LEU A 294 28.57 13.22 4.18
CA LEU A 294 28.09 14.53 3.80
C LEU A 294 29.04 15.15 2.76
N GLU A 295 28.48 15.62 1.65
CA GLU A 295 29.20 16.36 0.61
C GLU A 295 28.51 17.70 0.35
N TYR A 296 29.27 18.80 0.38
CA TYR A 296 28.72 20.14 0.16
C TYR A 296 29.74 21.10 -0.48
N PRO A 297 29.40 21.79 -1.58
CA PRO A 297 30.27 22.81 -2.17
C PRO A 297 30.15 24.12 -1.39
N ALA A 298 31.22 24.54 -0.68
CA ALA A 298 31.20 25.77 0.10
C ALA A 298 30.91 26.99 -0.79
N ASP A 299 29.84 27.71 -0.50
CA ASP A 299 29.39 28.89 -1.25
C ASP A 299 29.97 30.21 -0.69
N VAL A 300 30.40 30.19 0.58
CA VAL A 300 31.00 31.33 1.28
C VAL A 300 32.32 30.95 1.96
N THR A 301 33.26 31.90 1.97
CA THR A 301 34.54 31.77 2.68
C THR A 301 34.34 32.12 4.14
N GLY A 302 34.80 31.27 5.06
CA GLY A 302 34.75 31.54 6.49
C GLY A 302 34.93 30.29 7.33
N GLU A 303 34.58 30.44 8.61
CA GLU A 303 34.55 29.35 9.59
C GLU A 303 33.19 28.64 9.50
N TRP A 304 33.20 27.37 9.14
CA TRP A 304 32.01 26.51 9.04
C TRP A 304 31.94 25.60 10.27
N TYR A 305 30.76 25.05 10.54
CA TYR A 305 30.52 24.23 11.73
C TYR A 305 29.92 22.88 11.37
N ILE A 306 30.39 21.84 12.03
CA ILE A 306 29.83 20.49 12.01
C ILE A 306 29.19 20.26 13.36
N LYS A 307 27.96 19.77 13.36
CA LYS A 307 27.33 19.17 14.53
C LYS A 307 27.18 17.67 14.26
N LEU A 308 27.69 16.86 15.17
CA LEU A 308 27.39 15.44 15.27
C LEU A 308 26.42 15.25 16.43
N ASP A 309 25.34 14.48 16.24
CA ASP A 309 24.41 14.16 17.32
C ASP A 309 23.84 12.75 17.22
N ILE A 310 23.41 12.23 18.37
CA ILE A 310 22.91 10.87 18.49
C ILE A 310 21.49 10.74 17.94
N PHE A 311 21.22 9.69 17.16
CA PHE A 311 19.88 9.27 16.75
C PHE A 311 19.46 7.94 17.42
N PRO A 312 18.26 7.84 18.02
CA PRO A 312 17.32 8.94 18.30
C PRO A 312 17.86 9.92 19.36
N GLY A 313 18.89 9.52 20.11
CA GLY A 313 19.57 10.38 21.07
C GLY A 313 18.80 10.58 22.36
N TRP A 314 19.34 11.43 23.24
CA TRP A 314 18.92 11.52 24.65
C TRP A 314 18.18 12.82 24.99
N ASP A 315 17.89 13.66 24.00
CA ASP A 315 17.06 14.85 24.16
C ASP A 315 15.59 14.45 24.30
N THR A 316 15.17 14.19 25.54
CA THR A 316 13.79 13.84 25.91
C THR A 316 12.74 14.86 25.48
N SER A 317 13.12 16.07 25.08
CA SER A 317 12.15 17.06 24.57
C SER A 317 11.70 16.79 23.13
N LYS A 318 12.41 15.92 22.39
CA LYS A 318 12.10 15.56 21.00
C LYS A 318 11.21 14.33 20.86
N TRP A 319 11.06 13.51 21.89
CA TRP A 319 10.50 12.16 21.78
C TRP A 319 9.33 11.92 22.74
N PRO A 320 8.45 10.94 22.46
CA PRO A 320 7.48 10.44 23.42
C PRO A 320 8.12 10.01 24.75
N GLU A 321 7.36 10.05 25.86
CA GLU A 321 7.90 9.75 27.19
C GLU A 321 8.38 8.29 27.35
N ASP A 322 7.76 7.34 26.64
CA ASP A 322 8.06 5.90 26.65
C ASP A 322 8.95 5.46 25.48
N TYR A 323 9.61 6.40 24.80
CA TYR A 323 10.44 6.12 23.64
C TYR A 323 11.80 5.54 24.03
N PHE A 324 12.27 4.52 23.30
CA PHE A 324 13.55 3.88 23.54
C PHE A 324 14.70 4.77 23.07
N LEU A 325 15.23 5.61 23.96
CA LEU A 325 16.40 6.46 23.72
C LEU A 325 17.71 5.69 23.91
N TYR A 326 18.66 5.91 23.00
CA TYR A 326 19.90 5.15 22.94
C TYR A 326 20.97 5.83 22.07
N GLY A 327 22.22 5.35 22.20
CA GLY A 327 23.25 5.56 21.18
C GLY A 327 24.61 5.98 21.71
N SER A 328 25.06 5.53 22.86
CA SER A 328 26.42 5.87 23.35
C SER A 328 27.50 5.10 22.59
N GLY A 329 28.70 5.69 22.48
CA GLY A 329 29.86 5.03 21.91
C GLY A 329 30.87 5.95 21.22
N ALA A 330 32.04 5.37 20.92
CA ALA A 330 33.09 6.04 20.16
C ALA A 330 32.82 6.04 18.66
N TYR A 331 32.98 7.19 18.01
CA TYR A 331 32.93 7.36 16.56
C TYR A 331 34.27 7.77 15.97
N GLU A 332 34.36 7.61 14.64
CA GLU A 332 35.44 8.12 13.82
C GLU A 332 34.85 9.04 12.75
N PHE A 333 35.46 10.20 12.50
CA PHE A 333 35.12 11.01 11.33
C PHE A 333 36.34 11.59 10.62
N GLU A 334 36.23 11.70 9.30
CA GLU A 334 37.23 12.33 8.44
C GLU A 334 36.65 13.61 7.81
N LEU A 335 37.35 14.73 8.01
CA LEU A 335 37.08 16.00 7.34
C LEU A 335 38.04 16.20 6.16
N ILE A 336 37.49 16.30 4.96
CA ILE A 336 38.23 16.58 3.73
C ILE A 336 37.75 17.92 3.16
N VAL A 337 38.69 18.81 2.83
CA VAL A 337 38.40 20.13 2.25
C VAL A 337 39.21 20.37 0.97
N GLY A 338 38.54 20.84 -0.07
CA GLY A 338 39.15 21.24 -1.35
C GLY A 338 39.09 20.20 -2.46
N GLU A 339 38.49 19.04 -2.21
CA GLU A 339 38.18 18.06 -3.26
C GLU A 339 36.90 18.42 -4.02
N SER A 340 36.66 17.74 -5.15
CA SER A 340 35.41 17.85 -5.88
C SER A 340 34.34 17.04 -5.16
N VAL A 341 33.18 17.64 -4.94
CA VAL A 341 32.05 17.03 -4.21
C VAL A 341 30.76 17.18 -5.01
N THR A 342 29.77 16.36 -4.69
CA THR A 342 28.43 16.43 -5.26
C THR A 342 27.58 17.41 -4.46
N PRO A 343 26.90 18.38 -5.09
CA PRO A 343 25.94 19.21 -4.37
C PRO A 343 24.77 18.36 -3.86
N PRO A 344 24.15 18.77 -2.73
CA PRO A 344 22.87 18.23 -2.30
C PRO A 344 21.81 18.20 -3.41
N PRO A 345 20.78 17.33 -3.29
CA PRO A 345 19.56 17.45 -4.10
C PRO A 345 19.04 18.89 -4.08
N GLY A 346 18.53 19.36 -5.22
CA GLY A 346 17.90 20.67 -5.31
C GLY A 346 16.61 20.75 -4.49
N PRO A 347 16.05 21.96 -4.31
CA PRO A 347 14.82 22.14 -3.56
C PRO A 347 13.66 21.36 -4.20
N VAL A 348 12.76 20.84 -3.37
CA VAL A 348 11.57 20.13 -3.84
C VAL A 348 10.65 21.12 -4.59
N PRO A 349 10.23 20.82 -5.84
CA PRO A 349 9.34 21.70 -6.59
C PRO A 349 8.02 21.95 -5.88
N GLN A 350 7.55 23.19 -5.86
CA GLN A 350 6.24 23.58 -5.34
C GLN A 350 5.26 23.84 -6.50
N PRO A 351 4.10 23.17 -6.56
CA PRO A 351 3.05 23.53 -7.51
C PRO A 351 2.55 24.96 -7.31
N ASP A 352 2.42 25.74 -8.39
CA ASP A 352 2.01 27.14 -8.33
C ASP A 352 0.48 27.27 -8.35
N ILE A 353 -0.08 27.76 -7.24
CA ILE A 353 -1.50 28.06 -7.08
C ILE A 353 -1.68 29.44 -6.44
N THR A 354 -2.80 30.09 -6.75
CA THR A 354 -3.27 31.33 -6.14
C THR A 354 -4.60 31.06 -5.44
N PRO A 355 -4.62 30.80 -4.13
CA PRO A 355 -5.86 30.53 -3.41
C PRO A 355 -6.79 31.74 -3.41
N VAL A 356 -8.08 31.53 -3.69
CA VAL A 356 -9.11 32.57 -3.62
C VAL A 356 -9.93 32.33 -2.35
N ALA A 357 -10.05 33.34 -1.48
CA ALA A 357 -10.76 33.26 -0.19
C ALA A 357 -12.30 33.19 -0.35
N GLN A 358 -12.78 32.10 -0.94
CA GLN A 358 -14.18 31.75 -1.14
C GLN A 358 -14.41 30.26 -1.00
N THR A 359 -15.67 29.88 -0.79
CA THR A 359 -16.14 28.49 -0.82
C THR A 359 -17.48 28.44 -1.54
N PHE A 360 -17.63 27.54 -2.52
CA PHE A 360 -18.93 27.26 -3.14
C PHE A 360 -19.56 26.05 -2.45
N ILE A 361 -20.84 26.17 -2.10
CA ILE A 361 -21.55 25.15 -1.33
C ILE A 361 -22.74 24.63 -2.14
N ILE A 362 -22.77 23.33 -2.35
CA ILE A 362 -23.82 22.60 -3.09
C ILE A 362 -24.72 21.89 -2.08
N ASN A 363 -26.04 22.08 -2.19
CA ASN A 363 -26.98 21.26 -1.45
C ASN A 363 -27.17 19.94 -2.17
N ASN A 364 -26.87 18.82 -1.51
CA ASN A 364 -27.03 17.48 -2.06
C ASN A 364 -28.50 17.20 -2.48
N ASP A 365 -28.69 16.55 -3.63
CA ASP A 365 -29.97 16.07 -4.12
C ASP A 365 -29.89 14.59 -4.55
N ASP A 366 -30.10 13.68 -3.61
CA ASP A 366 -30.05 12.22 -3.86
C ASP A 366 -31.04 11.71 -4.94
N ASN A 367 -31.99 12.54 -5.37
CA ASN A 367 -33.03 12.14 -6.32
C ASN A 367 -32.76 12.60 -7.75
N SER A 368 -31.78 13.48 -7.98
CA SER A 368 -31.46 13.96 -9.33
C SER A 368 -30.08 14.62 -9.38
N ASN A 369 -29.40 14.56 -10.52
CA ASN A 369 -28.07 15.17 -10.70
C ASN A 369 -28.08 16.71 -10.87
N LYS A 370 -29.11 17.40 -10.40
CA LYS A 370 -29.20 18.87 -10.59
C LYS A 370 -28.11 19.61 -9.82
N ASP A 371 -27.82 19.13 -8.63
CA ASP A 371 -26.71 19.57 -7.80
C ASP A 371 -25.35 19.37 -8.49
N GLU A 372 -25.12 18.26 -9.22
CA GLU A 372 -23.91 18.09 -10.04
C GLU A 372 -23.77 19.14 -11.16
N TYR A 373 -24.86 19.49 -11.84
CA TYR A 373 -24.79 20.57 -12.84
C TYR A 373 -24.61 21.95 -12.16
N ALA A 374 -25.17 22.17 -10.97
CA ALA A 374 -24.87 23.38 -10.19
C ALA A 374 -23.38 23.43 -9.76
N TYR A 375 -22.82 22.29 -9.37
CA TYR A 375 -21.39 22.10 -9.06
C TYR A 375 -20.52 22.48 -10.26
N ILE A 376 -20.81 21.91 -11.44
CA ILE A 376 -20.05 22.16 -12.67
C ILE A 376 -20.03 23.64 -13.04
N ALA A 377 -21.13 24.36 -12.85
CA ALA A 377 -21.18 25.80 -13.11
C ALA A 377 -20.26 26.63 -12.20
N ALA A 378 -19.91 26.14 -11.02
CA ALA A 378 -19.00 26.82 -10.11
C ALA A 378 -17.53 26.64 -10.49
N ILE A 379 -17.17 25.54 -11.16
CA ILE A 379 -15.79 25.19 -11.53
C ILE A 379 -15.03 26.35 -12.18
N PRO A 380 -15.51 27.03 -13.24
CA PRO A 380 -14.76 28.13 -13.86
C PRO A 380 -14.64 29.40 -13.02
N ALA A 381 -15.35 29.50 -11.89
CA ALA A 381 -15.17 30.55 -10.89
C ALA A 381 -14.34 30.09 -9.68
N ALA A 382 -14.17 28.78 -9.51
CA ALA A 382 -13.46 28.17 -8.39
C ALA A 382 -12.04 27.70 -8.77
N ASN A 383 -11.84 27.26 -10.00
CA ASN A 383 -10.59 26.75 -10.57
C ASN A 383 -10.43 27.32 -11.99
N TYR A 384 -9.56 28.30 -12.19
CA TYR A 384 -9.39 28.97 -13.48
C TYR A 384 -7.99 29.53 -13.69
N ILE A 385 -7.66 29.84 -14.93
CA ILE A 385 -6.39 30.46 -15.30
C ILE A 385 -6.64 31.91 -15.74
N GLU A 386 -5.99 32.86 -15.06
CA GLU A 386 -6.02 34.27 -15.44
C GLU A 386 -4.63 34.90 -15.33
N GLY A 387 -4.19 35.58 -16.38
CA GLY A 387 -2.87 36.22 -16.38
C GLY A 387 -1.70 35.25 -16.23
N GLY A 388 -1.89 33.97 -16.61
CA GLY A 388 -0.90 32.90 -16.46
C GLY A 388 -0.80 32.31 -15.06
N LYS A 389 -1.69 32.71 -14.13
CA LYS A 389 -1.77 32.16 -12.77
C LYS A 389 -3.00 31.27 -12.64
N ARG A 390 -2.87 30.23 -11.82
CA ARG A 390 -3.96 29.30 -11.51
C ARG A 390 -4.65 29.71 -10.21
N TYR A 391 -5.92 30.08 -10.28
CA TYR A 391 -6.73 30.47 -9.13
C TYR A 391 -7.58 29.30 -8.69
N VAL A 392 -7.56 28.98 -7.40
CA VAL A 392 -8.23 27.78 -6.85
C VAL A 392 -8.97 28.09 -5.54
N SER A 393 -10.11 27.44 -5.35
CA SER A 393 -10.94 27.51 -4.14
C SER A 393 -11.85 26.28 -4.07
N PRO A 394 -12.28 25.86 -2.87
CA PRO A 394 -13.06 24.63 -2.72
C PRO A 394 -14.51 24.78 -3.23
N ILE A 395 -15.01 23.71 -3.85
CA ILE A 395 -16.44 23.46 -4.05
C ILE A 395 -16.80 22.24 -3.20
N VAL A 396 -17.74 22.40 -2.28
CA VAL A 396 -18.12 21.37 -1.31
C VAL A 396 -19.61 21.08 -1.37
N TYR A 397 -19.99 19.87 -1.00
CA TYR A 397 -21.38 19.51 -0.78
C TYR A 397 -21.73 19.69 0.69
N GLN A 398 -23.01 19.86 1.00
CA GLN A 398 -23.55 19.81 2.36
C GLN A 398 -24.82 18.96 2.41
N GLY A 399 -25.08 18.34 3.56
CA GLY A 399 -26.27 17.54 3.80
C GLY A 399 -26.11 16.09 3.34
N VAL A 400 -24.89 15.56 3.40
CA VAL A 400 -24.54 14.18 3.03
C VAL A 400 -24.18 13.39 4.29
N ASP A 401 -25.20 13.08 5.11
CA ASP A 401 -25.09 12.30 6.37
C ASP A 401 -24.93 10.77 6.11
N LYS A 402 -24.24 10.42 5.02
CA LYS A 402 -23.98 9.01 4.66
C LYS A 402 -22.74 8.55 5.41
N ILE A 403 -22.89 7.51 6.23
CA ILE A 403 -21.77 6.82 6.88
C ILE A 403 -20.84 6.28 5.80
N THR A 404 -19.55 6.60 5.93
CA THR A 404 -18.49 6.21 4.99
C THR A 404 -17.98 4.80 5.27
N ASN A 405 -17.70 4.48 6.54
CA ASN A 405 -17.30 3.14 7.00
C ASN A 405 -18.09 2.70 8.25
N TRP A 406 -17.66 3.08 9.47
CA TRP A 406 -18.35 2.73 10.72
C TRP A 406 -18.87 3.93 11.51
N PHE A 407 -18.09 5.02 11.59
CA PHE A 407 -18.41 6.14 12.49
C PHE A 407 -18.58 7.47 11.76
N GLY A 408 -17.61 7.84 10.90
CA GLY A 408 -17.64 9.10 10.16
C GLY A 408 -18.71 9.15 9.06
N THR A 409 -19.04 10.38 8.65
CA THR A 409 -19.92 10.68 7.52
C THR A 409 -19.19 11.48 6.43
N VAL A 410 -19.78 11.55 5.24
CA VAL A 410 -19.22 12.39 4.16
C VAL A 410 -19.20 13.88 4.53
N ASP A 411 -20.16 14.35 5.32
CA ASP A 411 -20.16 15.71 5.84
C ASP A 411 -19.00 15.95 6.83
N ASP A 412 -18.60 14.95 7.63
CA ASP A 412 -17.40 15.05 8.50
C ASP A 412 -16.12 15.18 7.67
N THR A 413 -15.95 14.37 6.62
CA THR A 413 -14.82 14.51 5.68
C THR A 413 -14.76 15.89 5.02
N THR A 414 -15.93 16.42 4.65
CA THR A 414 -16.04 17.77 4.09
C THR A 414 -15.66 18.82 5.14
N GLN A 415 -16.07 18.63 6.39
CA GLN A 415 -15.72 19.52 7.49
C GLN A 415 -14.21 19.54 7.74
N TYR A 416 -13.52 18.39 7.70
CA TYR A 416 -12.05 18.33 7.81
C TYR A 416 -11.34 19.14 6.71
N LEU A 417 -11.85 19.13 5.47
CA LEU A 417 -11.31 19.98 4.39
C LEU A 417 -11.53 21.47 4.72
N LEU A 418 -12.73 21.83 5.17
CA LEU A 418 -13.07 23.20 5.51
C LEU A 418 -12.30 23.72 6.73
N ASP A 419 -12.01 22.87 7.71
CA ASP A 419 -11.22 23.22 8.89
C ASP A 419 -9.78 23.56 8.50
N ASP A 420 -9.16 22.77 7.63
CA ASP A 420 -7.82 23.07 7.10
C ASP A 420 -7.83 24.34 6.26
N TRP A 421 -8.81 24.48 5.36
CA TRP A 421 -8.97 25.66 4.52
C TRP A 421 -9.16 26.95 5.33
N ASN A 422 -10.03 26.93 6.33
CA ASN A 422 -10.31 28.07 7.19
C ASN A 422 -9.12 28.39 8.11
N THR A 423 -8.41 27.37 8.58
CA THR A 423 -7.17 27.55 9.37
C THR A 423 -6.10 28.24 8.53
N TYR A 424 -5.89 27.79 7.29
CA TYR A 424 -5.01 28.47 6.33
C TYR A 424 -5.41 29.94 6.12
N LEU A 425 -6.67 30.22 5.77
CA LEU A 425 -7.14 31.59 5.54
C LEU A 425 -7.00 32.49 6.79
N ALA A 426 -7.27 31.95 7.98
CA ALA A 426 -7.17 32.69 9.23
C ALA A 426 -5.75 33.15 9.53
N ARG A 427 -4.72 32.37 9.14
CA ARG A 427 -3.30 32.76 9.25
C ARG A 427 -2.96 34.00 8.41
N HIS A 428 -3.70 34.22 7.33
CA HIS A 428 -3.61 35.43 6.50
C HIS A 428 -4.61 36.54 6.90
N GLY A 429 -5.37 36.35 7.99
CA GLY A 429 -6.31 37.35 8.48
C GLY A 429 -7.54 37.57 7.59
N VAL A 430 -7.89 36.57 6.77
CA VAL A 430 -9.06 36.59 5.89
C VAL A 430 -9.99 35.41 6.20
N ASN A 431 -11.25 35.50 5.77
CA ASN A 431 -12.24 34.43 5.89
C ASN A 431 -12.78 34.08 4.49
N ALA A 432 -13.21 32.85 4.30
CA ALA A 432 -13.86 32.45 3.07
C ALA A 432 -15.19 33.20 2.89
N THR A 433 -15.41 33.75 1.70
CA THR A 433 -16.75 34.18 1.29
C THR A 433 -17.53 32.97 0.79
N GLU A 434 -18.61 32.61 1.47
CA GLU A 434 -19.42 31.44 1.14
C GLU A 434 -20.52 31.75 0.12
N TYR A 435 -20.70 30.84 -0.84
CA TYR A 435 -21.71 30.92 -1.89
C TYR A 435 -22.54 29.64 -1.93
N ILE A 436 -23.69 29.63 -1.25
CA ILE A 436 -24.66 28.55 -1.35
C ILE A 436 -25.39 28.66 -2.69
N LEU A 437 -25.28 27.63 -3.52
CA LEU A 437 -25.83 27.65 -4.86
C LEU A 437 -27.28 27.17 -4.90
N PRO A 438 -28.12 27.73 -5.78
CA PRO A 438 -29.44 27.19 -6.07
C PRO A 438 -29.36 25.75 -6.61
N ASN A 439 -30.30 24.89 -6.25
CA ASN A 439 -30.40 23.54 -6.79
C ASN A 439 -30.83 23.50 -8.27
N ASP A 440 -31.24 24.63 -8.86
CA ASP A 440 -31.60 24.72 -10.27
C ASP A 440 -30.35 25.10 -11.09
N PRO A 441 -29.85 24.24 -12.00
CA PRO A 441 -28.58 24.48 -12.70
C PRO A 441 -28.54 25.78 -13.49
N ILE A 442 -29.65 26.11 -14.16
CA ILE A 442 -29.79 27.32 -14.99
C ILE A 442 -29.71 28.57 -14.11
N LYS A 443 -30.39 28.58 -12.95
CA LYS A 443 -30.31 29.69 -12.00
C LYS A 443 -28.95 29.78 -11.34
N ALA A 444 -28.35 28.66 -10.94
CA ALA A 444 -27.04 28.63 -10.32
C ALA A 444 -25.97 29.21 -11.25
N SER A 445 -25.91 28.71 -12.49
CA SER A 445 -24.96 29.21 -13.50
C SER A 445 -25.15 30.69 -13.80
N ALA A 446 -26.39 31.17 -14.00
CA ALA A 446 -26.66 32.59 -14.23
C ALA A 446 -26.29 33.48 -13.02
N GLN A 447 -26.55 33.01 -11.79
CA GLN A 447 -26.18 33.70 -10.56
C GLN A 447 -24.65 33.81 -10.43
N ILE A 448 -23.94 32.70 -10.63
CA ILE A 448 -22.47 32.67 -10.58
C ILE A 448 -21.90 33.62 -11.65
N ALA A 449 -22.31 33.46 -12.91
CA ALA A 449 -21.84 34.26 -14.03
C ALA A 449 -21.97 35.77 -13.77
N THR A 450 -23.13 36.19 -13.23
CA THR A 450 -23.43 37.61 -13.02
C THR A 450 -22.94 38.19 -11.68
N THR A 451 -22.39 37.35 -10.81
CA THR A 451 -21.77 37.72 -9.53
C THR A 451 -20.24 37.75 -9.65
N LYS A 452 -19.66 36.78 -10.36
CA LYS A 452 -18.21 36.57 -10.45
C LYS A 452 -17.55 37.33 -11.60
N TRP A 453 -18.29 37.59 -12.68
CA TRP A 453 -17.80 38.43 -13.77
C TRP A 453 -18.51 39.79 -13.76
N THR A 454 -17.74 40.87 -13.80
CA THR A 454 -18.29 42.21 -14.08
C THR A 454 -18.70 42.34 -15.54
N SER A 455 -17.91 41.74 -16.43
CA SER A 455 -18.17 41.62 -17.87
C SER A 455 -17.35 40.45 -18.41
N SER A 456 -17.80 39.83 -19.50
CA SER A 456 -17.00 38.86 -20.26
C SER A 456 -17.36 38.93 -21.73
N SER A 457 -16.35 38.97 -22.62
CA SER A 457 -16.57 38.90 -24.07
C SER A 457 -16.91 37.48 -24.54
N THR A 458 -16.58 36.47 -23.74
CA THR A 458 -16.70 35.05 -24.07
C THR A 458 -17.53 34.34 -23.01
N ALA A 459 -18.44 33.45 -23.41
CA ALA A 459 -19.10 32.52 -22.49
C ALA A 459 -19.09 31.11 -23.08
N VAL A 460 -19.08 30.12 -22.20
CA VAL A 460 -19.25 28.73 -22.57
C VAL A 460 -20.70 28.34 -22.33
N LEU A 461 -21.38 27.85 -23.36
CA LEU A 461 -22.70 27.26 -23.25
C LEU A 461 -22.58 25.74 -23.29
N VAL A 462 -23.37 25.08 -22.45
CA VAL A 462 -23.49 23.63 -22.37
C VAL A 462 -24.95 23.24 -22.15
N VAL A 463 -25.29 21.97 -22.36
CA VAL A 463 -26.67 21.49 -22.19
C VAL A 463 -26.91 21.07 -20.73
N ASP A 464 -28.02 21.54 -20.14
CA ASP A 464 -28.54 20.99 -18.88
C ASP A 464 -29.13 19.61 -19.15
N GLY A 465 -28.42 18.58 -18.72
CA GLY A 465 -28.83 17.19 -18.90
C GLY A 465 -29.58 16.59 -17.71
N SER A 466 -29.88 17.38 -16.67
CA SER A 466 -30.52 16.87 -15.45
C SER A 466 -31.95 16.36 -15.64
N GLU A 467 -32.62 16.75 -16.74
CA GLU A 467 -33.96 16.27 -17.10
C GLU A 467 -33.94 14.99 -17.96
N PHE A 468 -32.77 14.47 -18.36
CA PHE A 468 -32.66 13.23 -19.14
C PHE A 468 -32.60 11.99 -18.24
N GLU A 469 -33.59 11.10 -18.39
CA GLU A 469 -33.69 9.85 -17.63
C GLU A 469 -33.26 8.64 -18.46
N ASP A 470 -32.73 7.61 -17.78
CA ASP A 470 -32.46 6.29 -18.36
C ASP A 470 -33.77 5.49 -18.50
N GLU A 471 -33.85 4.62 -19.51
CA GLU A 471 -35.01 3.74 -19.71
C GLU A 471 -34.81 2.43 -18.94
N ILE A 472 -35.81 2.03 -18.14
CA ILE A 472 -35.79 0.76 -17.40
C ILE A 472 -36.70 -0.25 -18.11
N GLU A 473 -36.11 -1.38 -18.52
CA GLU A 473 -36.80 -2.51 -19.11
C GLU A 473 -36.84 -3.69 -18.13
N THR A 474 -38.03 -4.09 -17.68
CA THR A 474 -38.20 -5.30 -16.86
C THR A 474 -38.22 -6.55 -17.72
N ILE A 475 -37.22 -7.41 -17.54
CA ILE A 475 -37.01 -8.66 -18.32
C ILE A 475 -37.67 -9.85 -17.63
N VAL A 476 -37.58 -9.90 -16.30
CA VAL A 476 -38.18 -10.94 -15.45
C VAL A 476 -38.92 -10.24 -14.32
N ASP A 477 -40.16 -10.65 -14.08
CA ASP A 477 -40.99 -10.23 -12.95
C ASP A 477 -41.99 -11.36 -12.72
N GLN A 478 -41.73 -12.19 -11.71
CA GLN A 478 -42.60 -13.33 -11.39
C GLN A 478 -42.31 -13.92 -10.00
N ASP A 479 -43.36 -14.51 -9.43
CA ASP A 479 -43.24 -15.41 -8.27
C ASP A 479 -42.66 -16.77 -8.68
N ALA A 480 -41.86 -17.35 -7.79
CA ALA A 480 -41.25 -18.66 -7.95
C ALA A 480 -41.15 -19.41 -6.62
N THR A 481 -40.91 -20.72 -6.71
CA THR A 481 -40.69 -21.59 -5.53
C THR A 481 -39.46 -22.45 -5.77
N LEU A 482 -38.40 -22.21 -5.00
CA LEU A 482 -37.22 -23.06 -5.02
C LEU A 482 -37.46 -24.29 -4.16
N ASN A 483 -37.50 -25.47 -4.79
CA ASN A 483 -37.55 -26.75 -4.07
C ASN A 483 -36.12 -27.17 -3.71
N ILE A 484 -35.74 -26.99 -2.45
CA ILE A 484 -34.39 -27.22 -1.95
C ILE A 484 -34.13 -28.73 -1.87
N GLN A 485 -33.09 -29.18 -2.57
CA GLN A 485 -32.58 -30.56 -2.53
C GLN A 485 -31.06 -30.54 -2.55
N GLN A 486 -30.46 -31.35 -1.69
CA GLN A 486 -29.02 -31.57 -1.65
C GLN A 486 -28.64 -32.94 -2.23
N LYS A 487 -27.46 -33.03 -2.85
CA LYS A 487 -26.81 -34.32 -3.16
C LYS A 487 -25.36 -34.34 -2.69
N VAL A 488 -25.10 -35.20 -1.71
CA VAL A 488 -23.76 -35.44 -1.14
C VAL A 488 -23.08 -36.61 -1.82
N THR A 489 -21.80 -36.47 -2.15
CA THR A 489 -20.91 -37.55 -2.61
C THR A 489 -19.70 -37.60 -1.70
N SER A 490 -19.59 -38.62 -0.86
CA SER A 490 -18.44 -38.88 0.00
C SER A 490 -17.39 -39.76 -0.67
N LEU A 491 -16.11 -39.43 -0.49
CA LEU A 491 -14.97 -40.16 -1.04
C LEU A 491 -13.86 -40.29 0.01
N THR A 492 -13.37 -41.50 0.22
CA THR A 492 -12.15 -41.76 1.00
C THR A 492 -10.89 -41.50 0.15
N PRO A 493 -9.72 -41.24 0.76
CA PRO A 493 -8.48 -40.92 0.04
C PRO A 493 -8.03 -41.99 -0.98
N ASP A 494 -8.36 -43.26 -0.72
CA ASP A 494 -8.04 -44.41 -1.59
C ASP A 494 -9.04 -44.59 -2.76
N SER A 495 -10.05 -43.71 -2.85
CA SER A 495 -11.08 -43.78 -3.87
C SER A 495 -10.49 -43.74 -5.29
N PRO A 496 -10.86 -44.69 -6.18
CA PRO A 496 -10.38 -44.70 -7.56
C PRO A 496 -10.97 -43.57 -8.41
N LYS A 497 -11.85 -42.72 -7.85
CA LYS A 497 -12.40 -41.54 -8.53
C LYS A 497 -11.42 -40.37 -8.55
N PHE A 498 -10.50 -40.28 -7.60
CA PHE A 498 -9.44 -39.27 -7.62
C PHE A 498 -8.54 -39.45 -8.86
N LYS A 499 -8.16 -38.32 -9.46
CA LYS A 499 -7.36 -38.20 -10.67
C LYS A 499 -6.46 -36.98 -10.54
N ASP A 500 -5.23 -37.11 -10.97
CA ASP A 500 -4.37 -35.95 -11.21
C ASP A 500 -4.95 -35.14 -12.39
N VAL A 501 -5.25 -33.87 -12.15
CA VAL A 501 -5.74 -32.92 -13.14
C VAL A 501 -4.96 -31.61 -12.99
N GLY A 502 -3.86 -31.47 -13.75
CA GLY A 502 -3.07 -30.24 -13.72
C GLY A 502 -2.32 -30.03 -12.39
N GLY A 503 -1.93 -31.11 -11.70
CA GLY A 503 -1.17 -31.06 -10.45
C GLY A 503 -1.99 -31.26 -9.17
N VAL A 504 -3.32 -31.18 -9.24
CA VAL A 504 -4.21 -31.37 -8.08
C VAL A 504 -4.93 -32.72 -8.11
N LEU A 505 -5.34 -33.21 -6.94
CA LEU A 505 -6.07 -34.47 -6.80
C LEU A 505 -7.59 -34.26 -6.98
N GLY A 506 -8.02 -34.24 -8.23
CA GLY A 506 -9.38 -33.92 -8.65
C GLY A 506 -10.33 -35.10 -8.79
N VAL A 507 -11.63 -34.80 -8.79
CA VAL A 507 -12.76 -35.74 -8.97
C VAL A 507 -13.62 -35.30 -10.16
N PRO A 508 -13.22 -35.63 -11.40
CA PRO A 508 -13.97 -35.19 -12.59
C PRO A 508 -15.41 -35.72 -12.58
N MET A 509 -16.39 -34.81 -12.67
CA MET A 509 -17.80 -35.15 -12.72
C MET A 509 -18.63 -34.20 -13.57
N PHE A 510 -19.64 -34.74 -14.26
CA PHE A 510 -20.59 -33.93 -15.00
C PHE A 510 -21.70 -33.40 -14.08
N ILE A 511 -21.91 -32.09 -14.07
CA ILE A 511 -22.94 -31.41 -13.27
C ILE A 511 -23.95 -30.77 -14.24
N GLY A 512 -25.22 -31.17 -14.11
CA GLY A 512 -26.31 -30.66 -14.95
C GLY A 512 -26.98 -29.39 -14.41
N PRO A 513 -27.85 -28.74 -15.19
CA PRO A 513 -28.40 -27.41 -14.90
C PRO A 513 -29.32 -27.33 -13.67
N LYS A 514 -29.80 -28.47 -13.17
CA LYS A 514 -30.59 -28.56 -11.92
C LYS A 514 -29.84 -28.04 -10.70
N TRP A 515 -28.52 -28.18 -10.68
CA TRP A 515 -27.69 -27.78 -9.55
C TRP A 515 -27.31 -26.31 -9.69
N GLY A 516 -27.51 -25.54 -8.63
CA GLY A 516 -27.22 -24.11 -8.55
C GLY A 516 -25.85 -23.81 -7.94
N ALA A 517 -25.41 -24.59 -6.96
CA ALA A 517 -24.13 -24.41 -6.27
C ALA A 517 -23.45 -25.75 -5.93
N ILE A 518 -22.14 -25.69 -5.70
CA ILE A 518 -21.30 -26.77 -5.18
C ILE A 518 -20.63 -26.32 -3.89
N HIS A 519 -20.52 -27.24 -2.93
CA HIS A 519 -19.83 -27.03 -1.66
C HIS A 519 -18.94 -28.23 -1.36
N LEU A 520 -17.70 -27.97 -0.96
CA LEU A 520 -16.74 -29.01 -0.58
C LEU A 520 -16.50 -29.00 0.92
N ILE A 521 -16.33 -30.20 1.49
CA ILE A 521 -15.88 -30.38 2.87
C ILE A 521 -14.80 -31.46 2.86
N ALA A 522 -13.57 -31.12 3.22
CA ALA A 522 -12.52 -32.08 3.49
C ALA A 522 -12.38 -32.30 4.99
N LYS A 523 -12.53 -33.56 5.41
CA LYS A 523 -12.45 -33.95 6.82
C LYS A 523 -11.12 -34.60 7.12
N GLY A 524 -10.64 -34.37 8.34
CA GLY A 524 -9.47 -35.00 8.93
C GLY A 524 -8.73 -33.97 9.77
N SER A 525 -8.52 -34.25 11.06
CA SER A 525 -7.74 -33.34 11.92
C SER A 525 -6.25 -33.27 11.54
N GLY A 526 -5.80 -34.17 10.65
CA GLY A 526 -4.45 -34.18 10.09
C GLY A 526 -4.37 -33.63 8.66
N PHE A 527 -5.46 -33.13 8.08
CA PHE A 527 -5.53 -32.76 6.67
C PHE A 527 -4.67 -31.52 6.37
N ARG A 528 -3.71 -31.66 5.44
CA ARG A 528 -2.74 -30.61 5.07
C ARG A 528 -2.94 -30.10 3.63
N GLY A 529 -4.10 -30.36 3.05
CA GLY A 529 -4.44 -29.86 1.74
C GLY A 529 -5.56 -28.85 1.84
N ASP A 530 -5.94 -28.37 0.67
CA ASP A 530 -6.92 -27.31 0.47
C ASP A 530 -7.95 -27.86 -0.53
N THR A 531 -9.23 -27.59 -0.32
CA THR A 531 -10.27 -27.90 -1.31
C THR A 531 -10.38 -26.77 -2.31
N GLY A 532 -10.76 -27.11 -3.54
CA GLY A 532 -11.02 -26.14 -4.58
C GLY A 532 -11.78 -26.74 -5.75
N VAL A 533 -12.19 -25.89 -6.71
CA VAL A 533 -12.92 -26.34 -7.90
C VAL A 533 -12.26 -25.88 -9.19
N ILE A 534 -12.06 -26.81 -10.13
CA ILE A 534 -11.79 -26.47 -11.53
C ILE A 534 -13.12 -26.39 -12.26
N THR A 535 -13.41 -25.21 -12.81
CA THR A 535 -14.65 -24.92 -13.53
C THR A 535 -14.63 -25.53 -14.95
N PRO A 536 -15.78 -25.57 -15.67
CA PRO A 536 -15.83 -25.99 -17.07
C PRO A 536 -14.97 -25.15 -18.03
N ARG A 537 -14.45 -24.01 -17.57
CA ARG A 537 -13.56 -23.11 -18.32
C ARG A 537 -12.07 -23.43 -18.12
N TYR A 538 -11.77 -24.46 -17.32
CA TYR A 538 -10.40 -24.86 -16.96
C TYR A 538 -9.66 -23.78 -16.15
N GLU A 539 -10.36 -23.24 -15.15
CA GLU A 539 -9.85 -22.27 -14.18
C GLU A 539 -10.03 -22.87 -12.79
N ALA A 540 -9.00 -22.79 -11.95
CA ALA A 540 -9.07 -23.09 -10.52
C ALA A 540 -9.60 -21.87 -9.76
N ILE A 541 -10.49 -22.07 -8.80
CA ILE A 541 -11.08 -21.01 -7.97
C ILE A 541 -11.59 -21.58 -6.64
N MET A 542 -11.82 -20.69 -5.66
CA MET A 542 -12.24 -21.04 -4.30
C MET A 542 -11.32 -22.09 -3.68
N GLU A 543 -10.00 -21.90 -3.78
CA GLU A 543 -9.07 -22.70 -2.98
C GLU A 543 -9.17 -22.25 -1.52
N ASP A 544 -9.38 -23.15 -0.57
CA ASP A 544 -9.24 -22.91 0.88
C ASP A 544 -7.77 -23.06 1.29
N TRP A 545 -6.95 -22.17 0.73
CA TRP A 545 -5.50 -22.05 0.93
C TRP A 545 -5.09 -21.52 2.31
N TRP A 546 -6.04 -21.07 3.15
CA TRP A 546 -5.71 -20.69 4.51
C TRP A 546 -5.88 -21.89 5.45
N PRO A 547 -4.79 -22.37 6.08
CA PRO A 547 -4.83 -23.60 6.84
C PRO A 547 -5.81 -23.52 8.03
N TYR A 548 -6.36 -24.68 8.41
CA TYR A 548 -7.01 -24.86 9.72
C TYR A 548 -6.10 -24.25 10.80
N PRO A 549 -6.63 -23.40 11.69
CA PRO A 549 -5.95 -22.18 12.15
C PRO A 549 -4.49 -22.40 12.59
N TYR A 550 -3.62 -21.44 12.26
CA TYR A 550 -2.18 -21.37 12.62
C TYR A 550 -1.20 -22.26 11.84
N ASP A 551 -1.42 -22.47 10.54
CA ASP A 551 -0.61 -23.38 9.73
C ASP A 551 -0.69 -24.84 10.20
N PHE A 552 -1.74 -25.18 10.96
CA PHE A 552 -1.97 -26.54 11.41
C PHE A 552 -2.81 -27.33 10.40
N PRO A 553 -2.66 -28.66 10.40
CA PRO A 553 -3.58 -29.50 9.65
C PRO A 553 -4.98 -29.47 10.26
N GLY A 554 -6.02 -29.57 9.44
CA GLY A 554 -7.39 -29.75 9.90
C GLY A 554 -8.44 -29.64 8.81
N PRO A 555 -9.73 -29.73 9.17
CA PRO A 555 -10.82 -29.78 8.21
C PRO A 555 -11.07 -28.44 7.50
N ASP A 556 -11.41 -28.56 6.23
CA ASP A 556 -11.81 -27.49 5.31
C ASP A 556 -13.30 -27.63 4.99
N SER A 557 -14.04 -26.52 5.00
CA SER A 557 -15.49 -26.52 4.79
C SER A 557 -16.10 -25.24 4.21
N ASP A 558 -15.31 -24.29 3.71
CA ASP A 558 -15.78 -22.98 3.25
C ASP A 558 -15.72 -22.81 1.72
N THR A 559 -15.29 -23.82 0.97
CA THR A 559 -15.41 -23.82 -0.50
C THR A 559 -16.86 -23.92 -0.97
N PHE A 560 -17.55 -22.80 -1.21
CA PHE A 560 -18.89 -22.70 -1.78
C PHE A 560 -18.89 -21.86 -3.07
N PHE A 561 -19.32 -22.45 -4.19
CA PHE A 561 -19.28 -21.78 -5.50
C PHE A 561 -20.53 -22.04 -6.35
N PRO A 562 -21.05 -21.07 -7.13
CA PRO A 562 -22.15 -21.32 -8.05
C PRO A 562 -21.73 -22.27 -9.18
N ILE A 563 -22.64 -23.15 -9.59
CA ILE A 563 -22.49 -23.94 -10.82
C ILE A 563 -22.76 -23.01 -12.00
N VAL A 564 -21.75 -22.23 -12.40
CA VAL A 564 -21.85 -21.20 -13.44
C VAL A 564 -22.35 -21.75 -14.78
N LEU A 565 -21.83 -22.92 -15.19
CA LEU A 565 -22.21 -23.62 -16.42
C LEU A 565 -22.47 -25.11 -16.15
N PRO A 566 -23.51 -25.71 -16.76
CA PRO A 566 -23.63 -27.16 -16.83
C PRO A 566 -22.46 -27.73 -17.63
N GLY A 567 -21.78 -28.74 -17.12
CA GLY A 567 -20.56 -29.22 -17.76
C GLY A 567 -19.75 -30.16 -16.89
N LEU A 568 -18.50 -30.36 -17.29
CA LEU A 568 -17.52 -31.11 -16.51
C LEU A 568 -16.88 -30.18 -15.48
N TRP A 569 -17.03 -30.54 -14.22
CA TRP A 569 -16.42 -29.88 -13.07
C TRP A 569 -15.41 -30.84 -12.44
N VAL A 570 -14.35 -30.29 -11.83
CA VAL A 570 -13.36 -31.07 -11.10
C VAL A 570 -13.16 -30.46 -9.72
N PRO A 571 -13.96 -30.84 -8.71
CA PRO A 571 -13.62 -30.63 -7.30
C PRO A 571 -12.31 -31.34 -6.98
N TYR A 572 -11.43 -30.72 -6.20
CA TYR A 572 -10.14 -31.31 -5.87
C TYR A 572 -9.72 -31.03 -4.43
N VAL A 573 -8.66 -31.74 -4.03
CA VAL A 573 -7.80 -31.34 -2.92
C VAL A 573 -6.37 -31.15 -3.44
N THR A 574 -5.63 -30.18 -2.91
CA THR A 574 -4.23 -29.92 -3.28
C THR A 574 -3.31 -31.04 -2.82
N ASN A 575 -3.55 -31.59 -1.62
CA ASN A 575 -2.77 -32.67 -1.03
C ASN A 575 -3.66 -33.65 -0.24
N PRO A 576 -3.62 -34.98 -0.48
CA PRO A 576 -4.41 -35.94 0.28
C PRO A 576 -3.86 -36.27 1.69
N SER A 577 -2.72 -35.71 2.09
CA SER A 577 -2.10 -35.99 3.39
C SER A 577 -3.06 -35.67 4.54
N GLY A 578 -3.35 -36.67 5.37
CA GLY A 578 -4.26 -36.58 6.52
C GLY A 578 -5.74 -36.40 6.19
N LEU A 579 -6.13 -36.47 4.91
CA LEU A 579 -7.53 -36.52 4.50
C LEU A 579 -8.17 -37.83 5.01
N GLU A 580 -9.36 -37.75 5.58
CA GLU A 580 -10.19 -38.89 5.97
C GLU A 580 -11.37 -39.08 5.00
N GLU A 581 -12.00 -37.98 4.60
CA GLU A 581 -13.15 -37.96 3.69
C GLU A 581 -13.22 -36.62 2.95
N LEU A 582 -13.42 -36.65 1.63
CA LEU A 582 -13.88 -35.50 0.85
C LEU A 582 -15.39 -35.64 0.58
N GLN A 583 -16.18 -34.66 1.01
CA GLN A 583 -17.58 -34.54 0.68
C GLN A 583 -17.78 -33.50 -0.42
N ILE A 584 -18.49 -33.91 -1.48
CA ILE A 584 -18.87 -33.03 -2.58
C ILE A 584 -20.39 -32.87 -2.54
N ILE A 585 -20.84 -31.69 -2.16
CA ILE A 585 -22.23 -31.32 -1.92
C ILE A 585 -22.73 -30.47 -3.09
N LYS A 586 -23.95 -30.71 -3.56
CA LYS A 586 -24.61 -29.89 -4.57
C LYS A 586 -25.97 -29.46 -4.11
N TYR A 587 -26.30 -28.18 -4.31
CA TYR A 587 -27.58 -27.58 -3.97
C TYR A 587 -28.39 -27.31 -5.24
N THR A 588 -29.71 -27.48 -5.19
CA THR A 588 -30.59 -27.05 -6.28
C THR A 588 -30.57 -25.52 -6.42
N GLY A 589 -30.86 -25.05 -7.63
CA GLY A 589 -31.04 -23.62 -7.88
C GLY A 589 -31.88 -23.38 -9.12
N ASP A 590 -32.52 -22.21 -9.15
CA ASP A 590 -33.29 -21.75 -10.30
C ASP A 590 -32.43 -20.86 -11.18
N ARG A 591 -32.74 -20.81 -12.49
CA ARG A 591 -31.95 -20.09 -13.49
C ARG A 591 -32.84 -19.23 -14.37
N TYR A 592 -32.55 -17.93 -14.40
CA TYR A 592 -33.26 -16.95 -15.22
C TYR A 592 -32.31 -16.40 -16.27
N LYS A 593 -32.80 -16.20 -17.49
CA LYS A 593 -31.98 -15.74 -18.61
C LYS A 593 -32.30 -14.29 -18.94
N ILE A 594 -31.27 -13.47 -19.01
CA ILE A 594 -31.38 -12.03 -19.26
C ILE A 594 -30.63 -11.74 -20.56
N PRO A 595 -31.33 -11.48 -21.68
CA PRO A 595 -30.68 -11.16 -22.94
C PRO A 595 -30.20 -9.70 -22.94
N ILE A 596 -28.94 -9.49 -23.30
CA ILE A 596 -28.32 -8.16 -23.42
C ILE A 596 -27.88 -7.96 -24.87
N SER A 597 -28.44 -6.93 -25.51
CA SER A 597 -28.14 -6.55 -26.89
C SER A 597 -27.17 -5.38 -27.02
N ASP A 598 -27.08 -4.52 -26.01
CA ASP A 598 -26.19 -3.37 -25.96
C ASP A 598 -25.38 -3.31 -24.67
N THR A 599 -24.17 -2.77 -24.73
CA THR A 599 -23.28 -2.60 -23.57
C THR A 599 -23.57 -1.33 -22.79
N ASN A 600 -24.25 -0.34 -23.36
CA ASN A 600 -24.63 0.89 -22.63
C ASN A 600 -25.87 0.65 -21.76
N CYS A 601 -25.76 -0.26 -20.81
CA CYS A 601 -26.81 -0.55 -19.87
C CYS A 601 -26.26 -1.03 -18.52
N SER A 602 -27.16 -1.31 -17.58
CA SER A 602 -26.86 -2.00 -16.33
C SER A 602 -27.90 -3.06 -16.06
N ILE A 603 -27.48 -4.19 -15.48
CA ILE A 603 -28.36 -5.29 -15.10
C ILE A 603 -28.53 -5.25 -13.60
N LYS A 604 -29.77 -5.12 -13.13
CA LYS A 604 -30.13 -5.24 -11.72
C LYS A 604 -31.03 -6.46 -11.53
N VAL A 605 -30.69 -7.31 -10.56
CA VAL A 605 -31.53 -8.46 -10.19
C VAL A 605 -31.80 -8.41 -8.70
N THR A 606 -33.08 -8.45 -8.34
CA THR A 606 -33.55 -8.47 -6.95
C THR A 606 -34.38 -9.73 -6.73
N ILE A 607 -34.17 -10.39 -5.61
CA ILE A 607 -35.09 -11.39 -5.08
C ILE A 607 -35.68 -10.89 -3.76
N THR A 608 -36.97 -11.16 -3.53
CA THR A 608 -37.64 -10.87 -2.25
C THR A 608 -38.41 -12.06 -1.72
N THR A 609 -38.50 -12.19 -0.40
CA THR A 609 -39.24 -13.27 0.30
C THR A 609 -40.12 -12.68 1.41
N ASP A 610 -41.19 -13.38 1.76
CA ASP A 610 -42.12 -12.94 2.83
C ASP A 610 -41.49 -13.05 4.24
N GLU A 611 -40.56 -13.98 4.42
CA GLU A 611 -39.83 -14.25 5.66
C GLU A 611 -38.33 -14.26 5.37
N PRO A 612 -37.44 -14.01 6.35
CA PRO A 612 -35.99 -14.09 6.15
C PRO A 612 -35.51 -15.48 5.67
N THR A 613 -34.65 -15.52 4.65
CA THR A 613 -34.09 -16.76 4.07
C THR A 613 -32.61 -16.60 3.73
N ASN A 614 -31.95 -17.71 3.41
CA ASN A 614 -30.55 -17.71 2.93
C ASN A 614 -30.46 -17.74 1.39
N LEU A 615 -31.50 -17.32 0.67
CA LEU A 615 -31.46 -17.31 -0.80
C LEU A 615 -30.57 -16.17 -1.28
N VAL A 616 -29.62 -16.46 -2.16
CA VAL A 616 -28.81 -15.44 -2.84
C VAL A 616 -28.96 -15.58 -4.34
N VAL A 617 -28.69 -14.50 -5.08
CA VAL A 617 -28.64 -14.52 -6.54
C VAL A 617 -27.23 -14.25 -7.06
N TYR A 618 -26.73 -15.16 -7.88
CA TYR A 618 -25.49 -14.98 -8.63
C TYR A 618 -25.79 -14.49 -10.05
N LEU A 619 -25.10 -13.44 -10.50
CA LEU A 619 -25.17 -12.96 -11.87
C LEU A 619 -23.95 -13.46 -12.65
N ILE A 620 -24.22 -14.26 -13.68
CA ILE A 620 -23.21 -14.97 -14.47
C ILE A 620 -23.20 -14.46 -15.92
N ASP A 621 -22.02 -14.10 -16.39
CA ASP A 621 -21.82 -13.61 -17.77
C ASP A 621 -22.05 -14.74 -18.81
N PRO A 622 -22.20 -14.41 -20.11
CA PRO A 622 -22.44 -15.40 -21.16
C PRO A 622 -21.35 -16.48 -21.30
N TYR A 623 -20.13 -16.21 -20.80
CA TYR A 623 -19.00 -17.14 -20.85
C TYR A 623 -18.88 -17.99 -19.58
N GLY A 624 -19.64 -17.71 -18.53
CA GLY A 624 -19.60 -18.44 -17.27
C GLY A 624 -18.71 -17.84 -16.19
N ASN A 625 -18.37 -16.54 -16.26
CA ASN A 625 -17.76 -15.81 -15.15
C ASN A 625 -18.81 -15.40 -14.14
N VAL A 626 -18.50 -15.54 -12.85
CA VAL A 626 -19.27 -14.85 -11.80
C VAL A 626 -18.98 -13.36 -11.89
N ARG A 627 -20.02 -12.55 -11.79
CA ARG A 627 -19.91 -11.08 -11.77
C ARG A 627 -20.43 -10.49 -10.49
N ARG A 628 -21.52 -11.05 -9.95
CA ARG A 628 -22.07 -10.67 -8.65
C ARG A 628 -22.68 -11.89 -7.94
N PRO A 629 -22.89 -11.83 -6.61
CA PRO A 629 -22.48 -10.74 -5.72
C PRO A 629 -20.96 -10.63 -5.65
N SER A 630 -20.45 -9.45 -5.31
CA SER A 630 -19.05 -9.34 -4.90
C SER A 630 -18.87 -10.00 -3.54
N VAL A 631 -17.69 -10.56 -3.28
CA VAL A 631 -17.37 -11.09 -1.95
C VAL A 631 -16.96 -9.91 -1.07
N PRO A 632 -17.60 -9.68 0.09
CA PRO A 632 -17.32 -8.49 0.89
C PRO A 632 -15.92 -8.51 1.50
N HIS A 633 -15.40 -7.32 1.82
CA HIS A 633 -14.10 -7.18 2.49
C HIS A 633 -14.11 -7.86 3.87
N TRP A 634 -15.19 -7.71 4.65
CA TRP A 634 -15.39 -8.36 5.96
C TRP A 634 -16.37 -9.52 5.86
N ASN A 635 -16.10 -10.60 6.58
CA ASN A 635 -16.86 -11.83 6.50
C ASN A 635 -18.24 -11.75 7.17
N GLY A 636 -18.47 -10.78 8.05
CA GLY A 636 -19.72 -10.60 8.81
C GLY A 636 -19.65 -11.03 10.28
N GLY A 637 -18.50 -11.52 10.76
CA GLY A 637 -18.28 -11.86 12.17
C GLY A 637 -18.24 -10.64 13.10
N GLU A 638 -18.31 -10.88 14.41
CA GLU A 638 -18.20 -9.81 15.41
C GLU A 638 -16.78 -9.24 15.45
N ILE A 639 -16.63 -7.92 15.33
CA ILE A 639 -15.33 -7.26 15.52
C ILE A 639 -15.09 -7.09 17.03
N LYS A 640 -14.07 -7.78 17.54
CA LYS A 640 -13.64 -7.77 18.95
C LYS A 640 -13.15 -6.37 19.38
N PRO A 641 -13.11 -6.06 20.70
CA PRO A 641 -12.49 -4.84 21.22
C PRO A 641 -11.06 -4.62 20.70
N ILE A 642 -10.59 -3.36 20.74
CA ILE A 642 -9.21 -3.02 20.36
C ILE A 642 -8.19 -3.88 21.13
N HIS A 643 -7.09 -4.25 20.46
CA HIS A 643 -6.03 -5.15 20.92
C HIS A 643 -6.40 -6.64 21.03
N GLN A 644 -7.65 -7.02 20.73
CA GLN A 644 -8.08 -8.42 20.79
C GLN A 644 -8.15 -9.06 19.39
N TRP A 645 -7.61 -10.27 19.30
CA TRP A 645 -7.53 -11.03 18.07
C TRP A 645 -8.87 -11.64 17.64
N MET A 646 -9.18 -11.57 16.33
CA MET A 646 -10.33 -12.23 15.72
C MET A 646 -9.94 -13.63 15.21
N GLY A 647 -10.59 -14.70 15.67
CA GLY A 647 -10.32 -16.05 15.17
C GLY A 647 -9.05 -16.67 15.75
N GLY A 648 -8.87 -16.50 17.06
CA GLY A 648 -7.67 -16.88 17.81
C GLY A 648 -7.61 -18.35 18.26
N HIS A 649 -6.43 -18.92 18.56
CA HIS A 649 -6.29 -20.23 19.21
C HIS A 649 -6.64 -20.14 20.68
N TRP A 650 -6.52 -18.95 21.27
CA TRP A 650 -6.82 -18.72 22.68
C TRP A 650 -8.31 -18.91 22.99
N GLU A 651 -9.19 -18.46 22.09
CA GLU A 651 -10.65 -18.57 22.26
C GLU A 651 -11.29 -19.68 21.40
N HIS A 652 -10.54 -20.26 20.45
CA HIS A 652 -11.01 -21.29 19.52
C HIS A 652 -12.24 -20.86 18.70
N ASP A 653 -12.29 -19.59 18.26
CA ASP A 653 -13.43 -18.98 17.55
C ASP A 653 -13.18 -18.76 16.05
N TYR A 654 -12.12 -19.35 15.49
CA TYR A 654 -11.70 -19.27 14.09
C TYR A 654 -12.81 -19.58 13.06
N ASP A 655 -13.70 -20.52 13.36
CA ASP A 655 -14.80 -20.87 12.44
C ASP A 655 -15.77 -19.70 12.19
N ASN A 656 -15.79 -18.68 13.06
CA ASN A 656 -16.59 -17.47 12.89
C ASN A 656 -15.97 -16.46 11.91
N TYR A 657 -14.70 -16.64 11.50
CA TYR A 657 -13.93 -15.65 10.74
C TYR A 657 -13.34 -16.17 9.42
N ARG A 658 -13.52 -17.46 9.12
CA ARG A 658 -12.97 -18.15 7.93
C ARG A 658 -13.89 -18.21 6.71
N ARG A 659 -15.13 -17.73 6.82
CA ARG A 659 -16.11 -17.81 5.73
C ARG A 659 -17.06 -16.63 5.71
N TRP A 660 -17.61 -16.35 4.54
CA TRP A 660 -18.65 -15.33 4.39
C TRP A 660 -19.92 -15.75 5.14
N ILE A 661 -20.34 -14.90 6.07
CA ILE A 661 -21.59 -14.99 6.84
C ILE A 661 -22.60 -14.05 6.19
N ILE A 662 -23.71 -14.63 5.74
CA ILE A 662 -24.87 -13.88 5.25
C ILE A 662 -26.02 -14.19 6.20
N GLU A 663 -26.49 -13.17 6.91
CA GLU A 663 -27.68 -13.32 7.76
C GLU A 663 -28.93 -13.57 6.90
N PRO A 664 -29.91 -14.34 7.42
CA PRO A 664 -31.19 -14.51 6.75
C PRO A 664 -31.83 -13.16 6.44
N HIS A 665 -32.31 -12.98 5.21
CA HIS A 665 -32.81 -11.71 4.71
C HIS A 665 -34.06 -11.89 3.86
N THR A 666 -34.84 -10.81 3.73
CA THR A 666 -36.06 -10.76 2.91
C THR A 666 -35.81 -10.18 1.52
N GLU A 667 -34.63 -9.60 1.26
CA GLU A 667 -34.26 -9.00 -0.02
C GLU A 667 -32.77 -9.23 -0.30
N PHE A 668 -32.43 -9.59 -1.54
CA PHE A 668 -31.04 -9.67 -2.01
C PHE A 668 -30.95 -9.10 -3.43
N THR A 669 -30.06 -8.13 -3.63
CA THR A 669 -29.91 -7.41 -4.89
C THR A 669 -28.47 -7.46 -5.38
N VAL A 670 -28.32 -7.61 -6.69
CA VAL A 670 -27.03 -7.52 -7.39
C VAL A 670 -27.13 -6.64 -8.62
N GLU A 671 -26.07 -5.90 -8.91
CA GLU A 671 -25.99 -5.00 -10.08
C GLU A 671 -24.64 -5.08 -10.80
N VAL A 672 -24.67 -5.03 -12.13
CA VAL A 672 -23.48 -4.94 -13.00
C VAL A 672 -23.69 -3.83 -14.03
N HIS A 673 -22.66 -3.01 -14.22
CA HIS A 673 -22.59 -1.97 -15.24
C HIS A 673 -21.84 -2.45 -16.50
N TYR A 674 -22.10 -1.78 -17.62
CA TYR A 674 -21.56 -2.07 -18.94
C TYR A 674 -21.43 -3.57 -19.28
N PRO A 675 -22.51 -4.36 -19.11
CA PRO A 675 -22.45 -5.79 -19.31
C PRO A 675 -22.10 -6.12 -20.76
N MET A 676 -21.20 -7.09 -20.97
CA MET A 676 -20.95 -7.61 -22.31
C MET A 676 -22.24 -8.17 -22.97
N LYS A 677 -22.31 -8.06 -24.29
CA LYS A 677 -23.46 -8.56 -25.08
C LYS A 677 -23.59 -10.08 -24.95
N GLY A 678 -24.82 -10.57 -24.87
CA GLY A 678 -25.10 -11.99 -24.84
C GLY A 678 -26.20 -12.37 -23.84
N LYS A 679 -26.26 -13.67 -23.50
CA LYS A 679 -27.32 -14.22 -22.67
C LYS A 679 -26.82 -14.49 -21.26
N TRP A 680 -27.01 -13.49 -20.39
CA TRP A 680 -26.67 -13.56 -18.97
C TRP A 680 -27.59 -14.53 -18.22
N THR A 681 -27.11 -14.98 -17.06
CA THR A 681 -27.85 -15.92 -16.21
C THR A 681 -27.85 -15.44 -14.76
N ALA A 682 -29.05 -15.20 -14.20
CA ALA A 682 -29.22 -15.10 -12.76
C ALA A 682 -29.47 -16.51 -12.20
N ILE A 683 -28.73 -16.91 -11.16
CA ILE A 683 -28.87 -18.21 -10.48
C ILE A 683 -29.28 -17.96 -9.04
N VAL A 684 -30.48 -18.38 -8.66
CA VAL A 684 -30.99 -18.29 -7.27
C VAL A 684 -30.69 -19.60 -6.54
N VAL A 685 -29.96 -19.53 -5.43
CA VAL A 685 -29.49 -20.70 -4.68
C VAL A 685 -29.58 -20.49 -3.17
N PRO A 686 -29.73 -21.57 -2.36
CA PRO A 686 -29.65 -21.46 -0.91
C PRO A 686 -28.18 -21.44 -0.46
N PHE A 687 -27.69 -20.29 -0.02
CA PHE A 687 -26.32 -20.10 0.47
C PHE A 687 -26.12 -20.83 1.81
N TYR A 688 -25.25 -21.84 1.84
CA TYR A 688 -25.08 -22.79 2.96
C TYR A 688 -26.41 -23.25 3.61
N GLY A 689 -27.48 -23.36 2.83
CA GLY A 689 -28.85 -23.50 3.36
C GLY A 689 -29.28 -24.93 3.70
N GLU A 690 -30.56 -25.06 4.07
CA GLU A 690 -31.18 -26.30 4.57
C GLU A 690 -31.03 -27.52 3.63
N GLU A 691 -30.97 -28.73 4.20
CA GLU A 691 -30.77 -29.97 3.44
C GLU A 691 -31.97 -30.33 2.53
N SER A 692 -33.18 -29.85 2.88
CA SER A 692 -34.43 -30.10 2.16
C SER A 692 -35.52 -29.10 2.55
N GLY A 693 -36.39 -28.71 1.62
CA GLY A 693 -37.50 -27.79 1.90
C GLY A 693 -38.03 -27.10 0.64
N SER A 694 -38.82 -26.05 0.83
CA SER A 694 -39.24 -25.16 -0.26
C SER A 694 -39.31 -23.72 0.21
N VAL A 695 -38.78 -22.79 -0.58
CA VAL A 695 -38.83 -21.35 -0.31
C VAL A 695 -39.54 -20.65 -1.45
N ASN A 696 -40.56 -19.86 -1.13
CA ASN A 696 -41.22 -18.97 -2.08
C ASN A 696 -40.46 -17.65 -2.14
N TYR A 697 -40.24 -17.13 -3.35
CA TYR A 697 -39.58 -15.86 -3.56
C TYR A 697 -40.17 -15.19 -4.81
N HIS A 698 -40.07 -13.87 -4.86
CA HIS A 698 -40.34 -13.07 -6.05
C HIS A 698 -39.00 -12.65 -6.65
N ILE A 699 -38.88 -12.65 -7.97
CA ILE A 699 -37.67 -12.20 -8.68
C ILE A 699 -38.01 -11.12 -9.70
N THR A 700 -37.23 -10.04 -9.65
CA THR A 700 -37.25 -8.96 -10.64
C THR A 700 -35.87 -8.85 -11.27
N ALA A 701 -35.79 -8.84 -12.60
CA ALA A 701 -34.57 -8.55 -13.35
C ALA A 701 -34.83 -7.40 -14.32
N GLU A 702 -34.06 -6.33 -14.18
CA GLU A 702 -34.22 -5.08 -14.91
C GLU A 702 -32.94 -4.75 -15.69
N VAL A 703 -33.13 -4.19 -16.88
CA VAL A 703 -32.05 -3.61 -17.69
C VAL A 703 -32.28 -2.11 -17.76
N ARG A 704 -31.39 -1.34 -17.15
CA ARG A 704 -31.38 0.13 -17.24
C ARG A 704 -30.52 0.53 -18.44
N HIS A 705 -31.15 1.00 -19.51
CA HIS A 705 -30.47 1.48 -20.72
C HIS A 705 -29.97 2.91 -20.49
N HIS A 706 -28.66 3.11 -20.63
CA HIS A 706 -28.05 4.43 -20.44
C HIS A 706 -28.46 5.36 -21.57
N ASN A 707 -29.13 6.46 -21.24
CA ASN A 707 -29.62 7.41 -22.21
C ASN A 707 -28.45 8.15 -22.88
N PRO A 708 -28.27 8.05 -24.21
CA PRO A 708 -27.14 8.69 -24.90
C PRO A 708 -27.17 10.22 -24.78
N LYS A 709 -28.34 10.85 -24.64
CA LYS A 709 -28.45 12.30 -24.39
C LYS A 709 -27.97 12.67 -22.99
N ARG A 710 -28.27 11.85 -21.98
CA ARG A 710 -27.79 12.03 -20.60
C ARG A 710 -26.27 12.02 -20.56
N VAL A 711 -25.66 11.00 -21.17
CA VAL A 711 -24.19 10.86 -21.23
C VAL A 711 -23.55 12.02 -22.00
N ALA A 712 -24.08 12.36 -23.18
CA ALA A 712 -23.53 13.44 -24.01
C ALA A 712 -23.69 14.83 -23.37
N ALA A 713 -24.80 15.10 -22.68
CA ALA A 713 -25.00 16.35 -21.94
C ALA A 713 -24.03 16.46 -20.75
N GLY A 714 -23.85 15.38 -19.98
CA GLY A 714 -22.91 15.36 -18.87
C GLY A 714 -21.46 15.54 -19.32
N LEU A 715 -21.03 14.87 -20.41
CA LEU A 715 -19.72 15.09 -21.03
C LEU A 715 -19.56 16.52 -21.57
N SER A 716 -20.63 17.11 -22.13
CA SER A 716 -20.61 18.49 -22.62
C SER A 716 -20.44 19.47 -21.48
N ALA A 717 -21.14 19.25 -20.35
CA ALA A 717 -21.04 20.09 -19.17
C ALA A 717 -19.65 19.98 -18.51
N ALA A 718 -19.16 18.75 -18.29
CA ALA A 718 -17.86 18.49 -17.69
C ALA A 718 -16.71 19.13 -18.49
N ASN A 719 -16.63 18.85 -19.80
CA ASN A 719 -15.56 19.42 -20.63
C ASN A 719 -15.76 20.91 -20.93
N GLY A 720 -17.01 21.37 -20.98
CA GLY A 720 -17.32 22.80 -21.06
C GLY A 720 -16.79 23.57 -19.85
N ALA A 721 -16.85 22.99 -18.65
CA ALA A 721 -16.23 23.57 -17.47
C ALA A 721 -14.71 23.64 -17.58
N VAL A 722 -14.04 22.60 -18.09
CA VAL A 722 -12.59 22.64 -18.37
C VAL A 722 -12.23 23.78 -19.32
N ILE A 723 -12.93 23.88 -20.46
CA ILE A 723 -12.71 24.96 -21.43
C ILE A 723 -12.98 26.35 -20.80
N ALA A 724 -14.04 26.45 -19.99
CA ALA A 724 -14.39 27.68 -19.29
C ALA A 724 -13.30 28.10 -18.28
N SER A 725 -12.75 27.14 -17.53
CA SER A 725 -11.66 27.33 -16.57
C SER A 725 -10.37 27.80 -17.24
N LEU A 726 -9.96 27.15 -18.33
CA LEU A 726 -8.76 27.52 -19.10
C LEU A 726 -8.83 28.94 -19.67
N LYS A 727 -10.05 29.42 -19.97
CA LYS A 727 -10.30 30.74 -20.57
C LYS A 727 -10.80 31.80 -19.59
N HIS A 728 -10.97 31.45 -18.32
CA HIS A 728 -11.66 32.26 -17.30
C HIS A 728 -12.98 32.87 -17.81
N ALA A 729 -13.86 32.02 -18.35
CA ALA A 729 -15.15 32.42 -18.92
C ALA A 729 -16.32 31.86 -18.11
N PRO A 730 -17.46 32.59 -18.00
CA PRO A 730 -18.66 32.05 -17.38
C PRO A 730 -19.21 30.86 -18.17
N LEU A 731 -19.61 29.81 -17.45
CA LEU A 731 -20.37 28.66 -17.96
C LEU A 731 -21.87 28.88 -17.71
N LEU A 732 -22.70 28.68 -18.73
CA LEU A 732 -24.16 28.81 -18.64
C LEU A 732 -24.85 27.64 -19.35
N TYR A 733 -26.05 27.31 -18.88
CA TYR A 733 -26.83 26.19 -19.42
C TYR A 733 -27.86 26.61 -20.47
N VAL A 734 -28.07 25.75 -21.46
CA VAL A 734 -29.23 25.75 -22.36
C VAL A 734 -30.07 24.49 -22.16
N LYS A 735 -31.34 24.52 -22.55
CA LYS A 735 -32.21 23.34 -22.60
C LYS A 735 -32.06 22.61 -23.94
N GLU A 736 -32.71 21.46 -24.08
CA GLU A 736 -32.74 20.68 -25.33
C GLU A 736 -33.23 21.51 -26.54
N ASP A 737 -34.21 22.40 -26.36
CA ASP A 737 -34.88 23.10 -27.46
C ASP A 737 -34.87 24.63 -27.34
N SER A 738 -34.27 25.17 -26.28
CA SER A 738 -34.43 26.58 -25.94
C SER A 738 -33.28 27.15 -25.11
N ILE A 739 -33.14 28.47 -25.19
CA ILE A 739 -32.25 29.24 -24.31
C ILE A 739 -33.11 29.81 -23.18
N PRO A 740 -32.87 29.40 -21.93
CA PRO A 740 -33.57 29.96 -20.78
C PRO A 740 -33.42 31.47 -20.66
N SER A 741 -34.42 32.16 -20.10
CA SER A 741 -34.39 33.61 -19.88
C SER A 741 -33.17 34.03 -19.07
N GLU A 742 -32.88 33.30 -17.99
CA GLU A 742 -31.77 33.51 -17.07
C GLU A 742 -30.43 33.49 -17.80
N THR A 743 -30.24 32.52 -18.70
CA THR A 743 -29.05 32.41 -19.56
C THR A 743 -28.96 33.59 -20.53
N SER A 744 -30.05 33.94 -21.21
CA SER A 744 -30.06 35.06 -22.17
C SER A 744 -29.82 36.42 -21.51
N ASP A 745 -30.34 36.60 -20.28
CA ASP A 745 -30.16 37.81 -19.48
C ASP A 745 -28.72 37.91 -18.97
N ALA A 746 -28.12 36.79 -18.52
CA ALA A 746 -26.73 36.75 -18.10
C ALA A 746 -25.77 37.09 -19.26
N LEU A 747 -25.95 36.48 -20.43
CA LEU A 747 -25.18 36.79 -21.64
C LEU A 747 -25.26 38.29 -22.00
N SER A 748 -26.47 38.84 -21.95
CA SER A 748 -26.71 40.26 -22.25
C SER A 748 -26.07 41.19 -21.21
N LYS A 749 -26.18 40.86 -19.91
CA LYS A 749 -25.62 41.65 -18.82
C LYS A 749 -24.08 41.69 -18.86
N LEU A 750 -23.45 40.57 -19.20
CA LEU A 750 -21.99 40.44 -19.26
C LEU A 750 -21.40 41.01 -20.55
N GLY A 751 -22.22 41.30 -21.56
CA GLY A 751 -21.76 41.83 -22.85
C GLY A 751 -21.08 40.78 -23.72
N VAL A 752 -21.51 39.52 -23.63
CA VAL A 752 -20.90 38.40 -24.37
C VAL A 752 -21.12 38.56 -25.86
N SER A 753 -20.04 38.44 -26.64
CA SER A 753 -20.07 38.51 -28.11
C SER A 753 -19.61 37.22 -28.79
N ASN A 754 -18.81 36.42 -28.09
CA ASN A 754 -18.29 35.13 -28.54
C ASN A 754 -18.83 34.02 -27.65
N ILE A 755 -19.36 32.97 -28.25
CA ILE A 755 -19.92 31.82 -27.54
C ILE A 755 -19.17 30.58 -27.98
N ILE A 756 -18.68 29.82 -27.01
CA ILE A 756 -18.24 28.45 -27.21
C ILE A 756 -19.39 27.56 -26.79
N PHE A 757 -19.98 26.80 -27.70
CA PHE A 757 -21.10 25.92 -27.41
C PHE A 757 -20.64 24.47 -27.46
N VAL A 758 -20.49 23.84 -26.29
CA VAL A 758 -20.20 22.40 -26.21
C VAL A 758 -21.52 21.65 -26.22
N ASN A 759 -21.81 21.00 -27.35
CA ASN A 759 -23.08 20.36 -27.66
C ASN A 759 -22.84 18.97 -28.28
N ILE A 760 -22.11 18.11 -27.54
CA ILE A 760 -21.72 16.78 -28.01
C ILE A 760 -22.97 16.00 -28.41
N GLY A 761 -22.94 15.36 -29.58
CA GLY A 761 -24.06 14.56 -30.09
C GLY A 761 -25.27 15.39 -30.57
N HIS A 762 -25.14 16.71 -30.69
CA HIS A 762 -26.24 17.62 -31.04
C HIS A 762 -27.44 17.47 -30.10
N VAL A 763 -27.18 17.32 -28.80
CA VAL A 763 -28.25 17.12 -27.80
C VAL A 763 -29.21 18.31 -27.78
N SER A 764 -28.70 19.53 -27.89
CA SER A 764 -29.53 20.74 -27.94
C SER A 764 -29.64 21.30 -29.35
N SER A 765 -30.82 21.84 -29.66
CA SER A 765 -31.14 22.60 -30.87
C SER A 765 -31.19 24.12 -30.62
N ALA A 766 -30.81 24.56 -29.42
CA ALA A 766 -30.73 25.97 -29.07
C ALA A 766 -29.82 26.74 -30.04
N SER A 767 -30.16 27.99 -30.35
CA SER A 767 -29.41 28.84 -31.28
C SER A 767 -28.88 30.10 -30.54
N PRO A 768 -27.69 30.04 -29.94
CA PRO A 768 -27.13 31.14 -29.15
C PRO A 768 -26.93 32.43 -29.96
N PRO A 769 -27.10 33.61 -29.36
CA PRO A 769 -26.90 34.88 -30.05
C PRO A 769 -25.40 35.20 -30.23
N GLY A 770 -25.01 35.82 -31.33
CA GLY A 770 -23.63 36.30 -31.55
C GLY A 770 -22.76 35.38 -32.41
N SER A 771 -21.45 35.40 -32.19
CA SER A 771 -20.49 34.52 -32.89
C SER A 771 -20.34 33.22 -32.12
N VAL A 772 -20.73 32.09 -32.71
CA VAL A 772 -20.75 30.78 -32.06
C VAL A 772 -19.67 29.87 -32.66
N THR A 773 -18.80 29.34 -31.82
CA THR A 773 -17.96 28.16 -32.10
C THR A 773 -18.61 26.97 -31.42
N GLU A 774 -19.18 26.06 -32.20
CA GLU A 774 -19.87 24.88 -31.66
C GLU A 774 -18.99 23.64 -31.78
N TYR A 775 -18.87 22.88 -30.68
CA TYR A 775 -18.22 21.58 -30.64
C TYR A 775 -19.29 20.50 -30.45
N THR A 776 -19.36 19.55 -31.37
CA THR A 776 -20.45 18.57 -31.48
C THR A 776 -19.98 17.13 -31.33
N THR A 777 -18.67 16.92 -31.27
CA THR A 777 -18.05 15.60 -31.07
C THR A 777 -17.03 15.66 -29.93
N MET A 778 -16.72 14.53 -29.29
CA MET A 778 -15.65 14.52 -28.28
C MET A 778 -14.28 14.87 -28.88
N GLN A 779 -13.97 14.48 -30.12
CA GLN A 779 -12.68 14.84 -30.72
C GLN A 779 -12.50 16.36 -30.79
N GLU A 780 -13.50 17.10 -31.27
CA GLU A 780 -13.44 18.57 -31.34
C GLU A 780 -13.22 19.21 -29.96
N VAL A 781 -13.80 18.62 -28.91
CA VAL A 781 -13.63 19.07 -27.52
C VAL A 781 -12.22 18.76 -27.00
N VAL A 782 -11.72 17.54 -27.25
CA VAL A 782 -10.35 17.14 -26.89
C VAL A 782 -9.34 18.06 -27.57
N ASP A 783 -9.50 18.28 -28.88
CA ASP A 783 -8.63 19.18 -29.66
C ASP A 783 -8.65 20.60 -29.05
N ALA A 784 -9.83 21.13 -28.71
CA ALA A 784 -9.96 22.46 -28.12
C ALA A 784 -9.30 22.60 -26.73
N ILE A 785 -9.30 21.53 -25.93
CA ILE A 785 -8.64 21.49 -24.62
C ILE A 785 -7.11 21.38 -24.82
N LYS A 786 -6.65 20.45 -25.66
CA LYS A 786 -5.22 20.20 -25.89
C LYS A 786 -4.53 21.32 -26.70
N GLU A 787 -5.28 22.16 -27.41
CA GLU A 787 -4.76 23.39 -28.04
C GLU A 787 -4.37 24.47 -27.01
N ASP A 788 -4.86 24.41 -25.78
CA ASP A 788 -4.51 25.37 -24.73
C ASP A 788 -3.10 25.09 -24.18
N ALA A 789 -2.29 26.14 -24.04
CA ALA A 789 -0.91 26.01 -23.59
C ALA A 789 -0.77 25.52 -22.13
N ASN A 790 -1.85 25.54 -21.36
CA ASN A 790 -1.88 25.07 -19.97
C ASN A 790 -2.43 23.64 -19.83
N SER A 791 -2.77 22.97 -20.93
CA SER A 791 -3.17 21.56 -20.89
C SER A 791 -1.95 20.66 -20.66
N GLU A 792 -2.02 19.81 -19.65
CA GLU A 792 -0.99 18.81 -19.33
C GLU A 792 -1.18 17.51 -20.14
N ASN A 793 -0.18 16.62 -20.14
CA ASN A 793 -0.33 15.25 -20.67
C ASN A 793 -1.11 14.35 -19.69
N PHE A 794 -2.32 14.79 -19.38
CA PHE A 794 -3.19 14.22 -18.37
C PHE A 794 -4.54 13.86 -18.97
N ILE A 795 -5.13 12.75 -18.50
CA ILE A 795 -6.39 12.17 -18.99
C ILE A 795 -7.27 11.85 -17.79
N THR A 796 -8.46 12.43 -17.74
CA THR A 796 -9.44 12.17 -16.68
C THR A 796 -10.55 11.26 -17.19
N ILE A 797 -10.79 10.15 -16.50
CA ILE A 797 -11.78 9.15 -16.90
C ILE A 797 -12.78 8.95 -15.77
N THR A 798 -14.07 8.98 -16.11
CA THR A 798 -15.18 8.72 -15.18
C THR A 798 -16.15 7.73 -15.81
N SER A 799 -17.13 7.27 -15.02
CA SER A 799 -18.25 6.47 -15.49
C SER A 799 -19.57 7.22 -15.33
N PHE A 800 -20.50 6.98 -16.26
CA PHE A 800 -21.89 7.45 -16.20
C PHE A 800 -22.87 6.35 -15.77
N ALA A 801 -22.37 5.15 -15.49
CA ALA A 801 -23.21 3.97 -15.33
C ALA A 801 -23.95 3.90 -14.00
N THR A 802 -23.39 4.44 -12.91
CA THR A 802 -24.06 4.49 -11.60
C THR A 802 -25.29 5.39 -11.65
N GLY A 803 -25.18 6.51 -12.37
CA GLY A 803 -26.16 7.60 -12.37
C GLY A 803 -25.92 8.63 -11.26
N GLU A 804 -24.91 8.44 -10.41
CA GLU A 804 -24.68 9.27 -9.21
C GLU A 804 -23.95 10.59 -9.50
N GLY A 805 -23.36 10.79 -10.68
CA GLY A 805 -22.85 12.11 -11.06
C GLY A 805 -21.36 12.39 -10.85
N TYR A 806 -20.51 11.36 -10.75
CA TYR A 806 -19.04 11.50 -10.63
C TYR A 806 -18.36 12.35 -11.73
N PHE A 807 -19.04 12.61 -12.85
CA PHE A 807 -18.55 13.50 -13.90
C PHE A 807 -18.38 14.96 -13.42
N ALA A 808 -19.10 15.40 -12.38
CA ALA A 808 -18.93 16.73 -11.79
C ALA A 808 -17.60 16.88 -11.02
N PRO A 809 -17.29 16.06 -10.00
CA PRO A 809 -15.97 16.10 -9.36
C PRO A 809 -14.83 15.75 -10.34
N ALA A 810 -15.05 14.85 -11.30
CA ALA A 810 -14.06 14.59 -12.36
C ALA A 810 -13.72 15.85 -13.18
N ALA A 811 -14.72 16.69 -13.49
CA ALA A 811 -14.50 17.96 -14.17
C ALA A 811 -13.67 18.95 -13.35
N MET A 812 -13.76 18.91 -12.01
CA MET A 812 -12.95 19.76 -11.13
C MET A 812 -11.46 19.39 -11.20
N ALA A 813 -11.14 18.10 -11.12
CA ALA A 813 -9.77 17.61 -11.33
C ALA A 813 -9.28 17.92 -12.76
N ALA A 814 -10.13 17.69 -13.76
CA ALA A 814 -9.78 17.93 -15.15
C ALA A 814 -9.52 19.41 -15.47
N ALA A 815 -10.28 20.33 -14.84
CA ALA A 815 -10.03 21.77 -14.95
C ALA A 815 -8.68 22.18 -14.34
N TYR A 816 -8.20 21.46 -13.32
CA TYR A 816 -6.86 21.68 -12.76
C TYR A 816 -5.77 21.26 -13.75
N HIS A 817 -5.83 20.08 -14.35
CA HIS A 817 -4.80 19.67 -15.32
C HIS A 817 -4.98 20.22 -16.74
N GLY A 818 -6.12 20.87 -17.01
CA GLY A 818 -6.51 21.17 -18.39
C GLY A 818 -6.67 19.90 -19.22
N SER A 819 -7.24 18.84 -18.65
CA SER A 819 -7.43 17.54 -19.31
C SER A 819 -8.87 17.35 -19.82
N PRO A 820 -9.09 16.50 -20.83
CA PRO A 820 -10.44 16.09 -21.19
C PRO A 820 -11.03 15.14 -20.14
N VAL A 821 -12.34 15.23 -19.92
CA VAL A 821 -13.14 14.25 -19.16
C VAL A 821 -13.77 13.26 -20.14
N LEU A 822 -13.40 11.98 -20.01
CA LEU A 822 -13.80 10.90 -20.91
C LEU A 822 -14.61 9.84 -20.15
N SER A 823 -15.46 9.12 -20.88
CA SER A 823 -16.29 8.05 -20.30
C SER A 823 -15.66 6.68 -20.50
N ILE A 824 -15.49 5.92 -19.41
CA ILE A 824 -15.05 4.51 -19.49
C ILE A 824 -16.03 3.64 -20.29
N GLY A 825 -17.29 4.07 -20.44
CA GLY A 825 -18.28 3.39 -21.28
C GLY A 825 -17.89 3.28 -22.75
N GLU A 826 -16.98 4.15 -23.24
CA GLU A 826 -16.42 4.02 -24.59
C GLU A 826 -15.46 2.83 -24.72
N ALA A 827 -14.90 2.36 -23.60
CA ALA A 827 -14.05 1.19 -23.47
C ALA A 827 -14.76 0.05 -22.70
N ALA A 828 -16.06 -0.17 -22.98
CA ALA A 828 -16.91 -1.13 -22.25
C ALA A 828 -16.33 -2.56 -22.16
N GLU A 829 -15.56 -3.01 -23.15
CA GLU A 829 -14.89 -4.32 -23.10
C GLU A 829 -13.74 -4.35 -22.06
N ALA A 830 -12.95 -3.28 -21.97
CA ALA A 830 -11.92 -3.15 -20.94
C ALA A 830 -12.54 -3.06 -19.55
N TYR A 831 -13.63 -2.29 -19.41
CA TYR A 831 -14.42 -2.24 -18.17
C TYR A 831 -14.94 -3.63 -17.77
N ASP A 832 -15.53 -4.38 -18.71
CA ASP A 832 -16.05 -5.73 -18.46
C ASP A 832 -14.94 -6.65 -17.93
N ILE A 833 -13.76 -6.63 -18.54
CA ILE A 833 -12.61 -7.44 -18.14
C ILE A 833 -12.07 -7.00 -16.79
N LEU A 834 -11.99 -5.70 -16.52
CA LEU A 834 -11.55 -5.15 -15.23
C LEU A 834 -12.44 -5.64 -14.07
N ASP A 835 -13.77 -5.55 -14.24
CA ASP A 835 -14.71 -6.03 -13.21
C ASP A 835 -14.66 -7.56 -13.04
N LYS A 836 -14.48 -8.31 -14.14
CA LYS A 836 -14.26 -9.77 -14.10
C LYS A 836 -12.98 -10.16 -13.39
N LEU A 837 -11.91 -9.40 -13.63
CA LEU A 837 -10.62 -9.58 -13.00
C LEU A 837 -10.76 -9.43 -11.49
N MET A 838 -11.36 -8.33 -11.02
CA MET A 838 -11.52 -8.11 -9.60
C MET A 838 -12.45 -9.16 -8.96
N THR A 839 -13.59 -9.45 -9.57
CA THR A 839 -14.52 -10.47 -9.08
C THR A 839 -13.84 -11.85 -9.01
N TRP A 840 -13.00 -12.21 -10.00
CA TRP A 840 -12.26 -13.46 -9.92
C TRP A 840 -11.32 -13.48 -8.72
N ARG A 841 -10.60 -12.39 -8.44
CA ARG A 841 -9.69 -12.28 -7.29
C ARG A 841 -10.44 -12.39 -5.97
N GLU A 842 -11.61 -11.76 -5.86
CA GLU A 842 -12.50 -11.89 -4.72
C GLU A 842 -12.85 -13.36 -4.46
N TYR A 843 -13.32 -14.11 -5.47
CA TYR A 843 -13.67 -15.54 -5.34
C TYR A 843 -12.47 -16.49 -5.31
N GLY A 844 -11.30 -16.09 -5.80
CA GLY A 844 -10.06 -16.85 -5.71
C GLY A 844 -9.36 -16.69 -4.35
N GLY A 845 -9.81 -15.74 -3.53
CA GLY A 845 -9.27 -15.45 -2.21
C GLY A 845 -9.78 -16.34 -1.09
N ASP A 846 -9.38 -16.03 0.15
CA ASP A 846 -9.94 -16.62 1.37
C ASP A 846 -10.04 -15.62 2.54
N TYR A 847 -10.82 -15.89 3.57
CA TYR A 847 -10.93 -15.02 4.75
C TYR A 847 -9.87 -15.34 5.80
N TYR A 848 -9.08 -14.31 6.14
CA TYR A 848 -8.06 -14.35 7.18
C TYR A 848 -8.40 -13.32 8.26
N HIS A 849 -8.56 -13.77 9.50
CA HIS A 849 -9.02 -12.95 10.64
C HIS A 849 -10.28 -12.12 10.31
N GLY A 850 -11.17 -12.68 9.48
CA GLY A 850 -12.44 -12.07 9.08
C GLY A 850 -12.35 -11.15 7.86
N CYS A 851 -11.15 -10.79 7.39
CA CYS A 851 -10.98 -9.98 6.19
C CYS A 851 -10.54 -10.80 4.97
N ARG A 852 -10.98 -10.40 3.77
CA ARG A 852 -10.85 -11.20 2.55
C ARG A 852 -9.48 -11.06 1.89
N SER A 853 -8.53 -11.94 2.17
CA SER A 853 -7.29 -12.05 1.38
C SER A 853 -7.62 -12.40 -0.09
N LEU A 854 -7.20 -11.55 -1.04
CA LEU A 854 -7.55 -11.69 -2.45
C LEU A 854 -6.70 -12.73 -3.19
N GLY A 855 -7.33 -13.48 -4.09
CA GLY A 855 -6.68 -14.48 -4.92
C GLY A 855 -5.71 -13.91 -5.97
N HIS A 856 -4.72 -14.71 -6.34
CA HIS A 856 -3.75 -14.40 -7.37
C HIS A 856 -4.13 -15.02 -8.71
N LEU A 857 -4.29 -14.17 -9.74
CA LEU A 857 -4.57 -14.66 -11.08
C LEU A 857 -3.44 -15.58 -11.56
N PRO A 858 -3.75 -16.74 -12.16
CA PRO A 858 -2.74 -17.65 -12.69
C PRO A 858 -1.81 -16.94 -13.67
N HIS A 859 -0.50 -17.12 -13.48
CA HIS A 859 0.55 -16.57 -14.35
C HIS A 859 1.50 -17.67 -14.85
N MET A 860 2.26 -17.37 -15.90
CA MET A 860 3.26 -18.28 -16.47
C MET A 860 4.65 -17.66 -16.52
N HIS A 861 5.69 -18.48 -16.38
CA HIS A 861 7.11 -18.09 -16.44
C HIS A 861 7.64 -17.80 -17.84
N LYS A 862 6.81 -18.04 -18.86
CA LYS A 862 7.10 -17.75 -20.26
C LYS A 862 5.79 -17.63 -21.03
N GLU A 863 5.88 -17.03 -22.21
CA GLU A 863 4.74 -16.91 -23.12
C GLU A 863 4.13 -18.28 -23.47
N PHE A 864 2.80 -18.34 -23.51
CA PHE A 864 2.08 -19.56 -23.85
C PHE A 864 2.28 -19.94 -25.32
N ASN A 865 2.80 -21.15 -25.58
CA ASN A 865 2.95 -21.68 -26.93
C ASN A 865 2.06 -22.91 -27.17
N PHE A 866 1.05 -22.76 -28.03
CA PHE A 866 0.08 -23.82 -28.33
C PHE A 866 0.72 -25.09 -28.95
N ILE A 867 1.76 -24.95 -29.76
CA ILE A 867 2.45 -26.09 -30.40
C ILE A 867 3.27 -26.86 -29.37
N GLU A 868 3.95 -26.17 -28.45
CA GLU A 868 4.67 -26.82 -27.34
C GLU A 868 3.70 -27.57 -26.43
N PHE A 869 2.58 -26.94 -26.05
CA PHE A 869 1.51 -27.57 -25.30
C PHE A 869 1.04 -28.88 -25.97
N LEU A 870 0.75 -28.86 -27.28
CA LEU A 870 0.31 -30.07 -27.98
C LEU A 870 1.39 -31.16 -27.98
N LYS A 871 2.68 -30.78 -28.11
CA LYS A 871 3.79 -31.75 -28.04
C LYS A 871 3.87 -32.39 -26.66
N ASP A 872 3.83 -31.60 -25.59
CA ASP A 872 3.89 -32.09 -24.21
C ASP A 872 2.69 -32.97 -23.87
N LEU A 873 1.50 -32.59 -24.32
CA LEU A 873 0.31 -33.40 -24.09
C LEU A 873 0.39 -34.76 -24.80
N ILE A 874 0.92 -34.81 -26.03
CA ILE A 874 1.05 -36.05 -26.80
C ILE A 874 2.18 -36.92 -26.26
N GLN A 875 3.32 -36.33 -25.92
CA GLN A 875 4.55 -37.04 -25.56
C GLN A 875 4.58 -37.39 -24.07
N ASN A 876 4.24 -36.42 -23.22
CA ASN A 876 4.40 -36.48 -21.77
C ASN A 876 3.07 -36.67 -21.03
N GLN A 877 1.92 -36.59 -21.73
CA GLN A 877 0.57 -36.63 -21.12
C GLN A 877 0.37 -35.58 -20.02
N SER A 878 1.13 -34.49 -20.10
CA SER A 878 1.07 -33.38 -19.14
C SER A 878 -0.02 -32.39 -19.56
N LEU A 879 -0.73 -31.86 -18.57
CA LEU A 879 -1.67 -30.77 -18.76
C LEU A 879 -1.05 -29.48 -18.19
N PRO A 880 -1.27 -28.34 -18.86
CA PRO A 880 -0.85 -27.05 -18.33
C PRO A 880 -1.62 -26.72 -17.05
N PRO A 881 -1.07 -25.90 -16.14
CA PRO A 881 -1.83 -25.39 -15.00
C PRO A 881 -3.13 -24.70 -15.45
N PRO A 882 -4.23 -24.82 -14.68
CA PRO A 882 -5.47 -24.10 -14.96
C PRO A 882 -5.26 -22.58 -15.13
N GLY A 883 -6.01 -21.94 -16.04
CA GLY A 883 -6.04 -20.48 -16.22
C GLY A 883 -5.25 -19.87 -17.39
N PHE A 884 -4.14 -20.46 -17.84
CA PHE A 884 -3.34 -20.00 -19.00
C PHE A 884 -2.90 -18.52 -18.97
N ASP A 885 -1.93 -18.18 -18.13
CA ASP A 885 -1.39 -16.80 -17.95
C ASP A 885 -2.50 -15.73 -17.92
N LEU A 886 -3.55 -16.01 -17.16
CA LEU A 886 -4.74 -15.19 -17.05
C LEU A 886 -4.38 -13.77 -16.59
N LYS A 887 -3.38 -13.65 -15.70
CA LYS A 887 -2.83 -12.38 -15.26
C LYS A 887 -2.33 -11.53 -16.43
N LYS A 888 -1.55 -12.08 -17.36
CA LYS A 888 -1.12 -11.31 -18.55
C LYS A 888 -2.34 -10.90 -19.38
N ARG A 889 -3.16 -11.87 -19.75
CA ARG A 889 -4.25 -11.68 -20.71
C ARG A 889 -5.25 -10.62 -20.28
N TRP A 890 -5.66 -10.62 -19.01
CA TRP A 890 -6.68 -9.68 -18.54
C TRP A 890 -6.11 -8.30 -18.24
N TYR A 891 -4.93 -8.19 -17.61
CA TYR A 891 -4.33 -6.89 -17.35
C TYR A 891 -3.95 -6.16 -18.65
N SER A 892 -3.32 -6.85 -19.61
CA SER A 892 -3.04 -6.27 -20.93
C SER A 892 -4.32 -5.91 -21.69
N ALA A 893 -5.36 -6.74 -21.64
CA ALA A 893 -6.62 -6.41 -22.34
C ALA A 893 -7.34 -5.18 -21.74
N VAL A 894 -7.21 -4.95 -20.44
CA VAL A 894 -7.71 -3.72 -19.81
C VAL A 894 -6.89 -2.52 -20.30
N HIS A 895 -5.55 -2.60 -20.23
CA HIS A 895 -4.65 -1.56 -20.71
C HIS A 895 -4.91 -1.22 -22.18
N ASP A 896 -4.78 -2.20 -23.07
CA ASP A 896 -4.89 -2.02 -24.51
C ASP A 896 -6.28 -1.53 -24.89
N GLY A 897 -7.33 -2.03 -24.23
CA GLY A 897 -8.70 -1.59 -24.48
C GLY A 897 -8.94 -0.12 -24.11
N ILE A 898 -8.31 0.38 -23.04
CA ILE A 898 -8.39 1.80 -22.66
C ILE A 898 -7.50 2.64 -23.59
N TYR A 899 -6.26 2.23 -23.80
CA TYR A 899 -5.34 2.91 -24.70
C TYR A 899 -5.94 3.06 -26.11
N GLU A 900 -6.43 1.99 -26.73
CA GLU A 900 -6.99 2.01 -28.08
C GLU A 900 -8.31 2.80 -28.18
N LYS A 901 -9.19 2.69 -27.18
CA LYS A 901 -10.56 3.26 -27.25
C LYS A 901 -10.68 4.65 -26.67
N ILE A 902 -9.71 5.09 -25.88
CA ILE A 902 -9.70 6.38 -25.20
C ILE A 902 -8.45 7.15 -25.63
N THR A 903 -7.26 6.67 -25.28
CA THR A 903 -6.00 7.43 -25.47
C THR A 903 -5.67 7.67 -26.94
N ALA A 904 -5.34 6.62 -27.69
CA ALA A 904 -4.95 6.70 -29.10
C ALA A 904 -6.11 7.14 -30.01
N LYS A 905 -7.36 6.79 -29.64
CA LYS A 905 -8.56 7.22 -30.38
C LYS A 905 -8.63 8.74 -30.49
N TYR A 906 -8.30 9.43 -29.40
CA TYR A 906 -8.41 10.89 -29.31
C TYR A 906 -7.07 11.61 -29.53
N GLY A 907 -5.99 10.89 -29.85
CA GLY A 907 -4.65 11.46 -30.07
C GLY A 907 -4.00 12.00 -28.79
N LEU A 908 -4.24 11.30 -27.67
CA LEU A 908 -3.74 11.66 -26.34
C LEU A 908 -2.43 10.96 -25.97
N ASP A 909 -1.89 10.13 -26.87
CA ASP A 909 -0.58 9.49 -26.80
C ASP A 909 0.53 10.48 -27.18
N LEU A 910 0.68 11.53 -26.36
CA LEU A 910 1.62 12.63 -26.57
C LEU A 910 3.06 12.23 -26.18
N GLU A 911 4.03 13.13 -26.42
CA GLU A 911 5.41 12.89 -26.00
C GLU A 911 5.53 12.88 -24.46
N GLY A 912 6.17 11.83 -23.92
CA GLY A 912 6.32 11.61 -22.48
C GLY A 912 5.24 10.68 -21.94
N GLN A 913 5.27 10.42 -20.63
CA GLN A 913 4.30 9.53 -20.01
C GLN A 913 2.92 10.19 -19.93
N GLU A 914 1.85 9.42 -20.18
CA GLU A 914 0.49 9.88 -19.87
C GLU A 914 0.17 9.67 -18.39
N ALA A 915 -0.45 10.68 -17.78
CA ALA A 915 -1.05 10.59 -16.46
C ALA A 915 -2.56 10.30 -16.56
N TYR A 916 -3.03 9.27 -15.86
CA TYR A 916 -4.46 8.92 -15.79
C TYR A 916 -5.03 9.18 -14.40
N LEU A 917 -6.21 9.79 -14.33
CA LEU A 917 -7.02 9.84 -13.11
C LEU A 917 -8.41 9.24 -13.36
N PHE A 918 -8.71 8.17 -12.63
CA PHE A 918 -10.02 7.53 -12.64
C PHE A 918 -10.87 8.06 -11.49
N VAL A 919 -12.07 8.58 -11.77
CA VAL A 919 -12.98 9.12 -10.74
C VAL A 919 -14.25 8.30 -10.72
N SER A 920 -14.38 7.42 -9.72
CA SER A 920 -15.47 6.44 -9.62
C SER A 920 -15.33 5.59 -8.35
N PRO A 921 -16.43 5.11 -7.75
CA PRO A 921 -16.38 4.23 -6.61
C PRO A 921 -15.74 2.89 -7.00
N ARG A 922 -14.69 2.48 -6.27
CA ARG A 922 -13.90 1.30 -6.65
C ARG A 922 -14.64 -0.02 -6.47
N ASP A 923 -15.63 -0.08 -5.57
CA ASP A 923 -16.29 -1.32 -5.20
C ASP A 923 -17.56 -1.60 -6.01
N LYS A 924 -18.15 -0.56 -6.61
CA LYS A 924 -19.41 -0.64 -7.36
C LYS A 924 -19.25 -0.42 -8.87
N ASP A 925 -18.19 0.25 -9.30
CA ASP A 925 -18.00 0.67 -10.70
C ASP A 925 -16.55 0.41 -11.17
N ILE A 926 -15.73 1.44 -11.45
CA ILE A 926 -14.34 1.24 -11.93
C ILE A 926 -13.44 0.63 -10.84
N ARG A 927 -13.10 -0.65 -10.97
CA ARG A 927 -12.36 -1.43 -9.95
C ARG A 927 -10.88 -1.03 -9.81
N ASP A 928 -10.34 -1.18 -8.60
CA ASP A 928 -8.97 -0.80 -8.20
C ASP A 928 -7.78 -1.40 -9.00
N PRO A 929 -7.87 -2.55 -9.70
CA PRO A 929 -6.71 -3.07 -10.42
C PRO A 929 -6.35 -2.20 -11.64
N ILE A 930 -7.24 -1.25 -11.99
CA ILE A 930 -7.03 -0.30 -13.07
C ILE A 930 -5.75 0.51 -12.89
N GLY A 931 -5.45 0.94 -11.66
CA GLY A 931 -4.24 1.70 -11.36
C GLY A 931 -3.00 0.92 -11.79
N ARG A 932 -2.97 -0.38 -11.53
CA ARG A 932 -1.86 -1.25 -11.94
C ARG A 932 -1.83 -1.56 -13.43
N CYS A 933 -2.98 -1.73 -14.07
CA CYS A 933 -3.06 -1.93 -15.53
C CYS A 933 -2.46 -0.75 -16.30
N MET A 934 -2.65 0.46 -15.79
CA MET A 934 -2.29 1.72 -16.44
C MET A 934 -1.01 2.37 -15.89
N THR A 935 -0.17 1.59 -15.18
CA THR A 935 1.09 2.10 -14.62
C THR A 935 2.29 1.25 -15.03
N GLY A 936 3.30 1.90 -15.59
CA GLY A 936 4.51 1.29 -16.16
C GLY A 936 5.38 2.33 -16.88
N ASN A 937 6.26 1.90 -17.78
CA ASN A 937 7.19 2.83 -18.42
C ASN A 937 6.52 3.91 -19.29
N GLU A 938 5.37 3.63 -19.91
CA GLU A 938 4.70 4.57 -20.81
C GLU A 938 3.66 5.45 -20.10
N SER A 939 3.17 5.06 -18.91
CA SER A 939 2.11 5.81 -18.21
C SER A 939 2.05 5.53 -16.72
N TYR A 940 1.30 6.35 -16.00
CA TYR A 940 0.99 6.15 -14.58
C TYR A 940 -0.44 6.59 -14.25
N ALA A 941 -1.01 5.99 -13.21
CA ALA A 941 -2.42 6.19 -12.87
C ALA A 941 -2.68 6.35 -11.38
N GLY A 942 -3.66 7.22 -11.07
CA GLY A 942 -4.31 7.33 -9.77
C GLY A 942 -5.83 7.16 -9.88
N GLN A 943 -6.49 6.96 -8.75
CA GLN A 943 -7.94 6.81 -8.67
C GLN A 943 -8.52 7.62 -7.51
N ILE A 944 -9.68 8.25 -7.70
CA ILE A 944 -10.55 8.78 -6.63
C ILE A 944 -11.61 7.70 -6.35
N PRO A 945 -11.44 6.85 -5.31
CA PRO A 945 -12.13 5.56 -5.22
C PRO A 945 -13.44 5.59 -4.43
N VAL A 946 -13.88 6.77 -4.00
CA VAL A 946 -14.83 6.95 -2.89
C VAL A 946 -16.30 6.81 -3.30
N GLU A 947 -17.17 6.55 -2.32
CA GLU A 947 -18.55 6.10 -2.55
C GLU A 947 -19.57 7.18 -2.94
N THR A 948 -19.21 8.46 -2.97
CA THR A 948 -20.14 9.55 -3.35
C THR A 948 -19.43 10.65 -4.15
N PRO A 949 -20.17 11.41 -4.99
CA PRO A 949 -19.64 12.62 -5.62
C PRO A 949 -19.17 13.67 -4.62
N ALA A 950 -19.88 13.80 -3.49
CA ALA A 950 -19.53 14.71 -2.41
C ALA A 950 -18.17 14.40 -1.79
N PHE A 951 -17.92 13.13 -1.43
CA PHE A 951 -16.62 12.69 -0.93
C PHE A 951 -15.55 12.85 -2.02
N SER A 952 -15.87 12.53 -3.28
CA SER A 952 -14.94 12.73 -4.40
C SER A 952 -14.52 14.19 -4.54
N SER A 953 -15.46 15.13 -4.36
CA SER A 953 -15.17 16.56 -4.39
C SER A 953 -14.26 17.00 -3.25
N ALA A 954 -14.51 16.52 -2.03
CA ALA A 954 -13.68 16.84 -0.88
C ALA A 954 -12.24 16.39 -1.10
N LEU A 955 -12.03 15.16 -1.58
CA LEU A 955 -10.69 14.64 -1.87
C LEU A 955 -10.01 15.39 -3.02
N ILE A 956 -10.71 15.63 -4.15
CA ILE A 956 -10.14 16.36 -5.29
C ILE A 956 -9.79 17.81 -4.93
N CYS A 957 -10.66 18.50 -4.18
CA CYS A 957 -10.36 19.84 -3.69
C CYS A 957 -9.14 19.83 -2.75
N ARG A 958 -8.99 18.80 -1.91
CA ARG A 958 -7.82 18.60 -1.05
C ARG A 958 -6.56 18.41 -1.89
N ASN A 959 -6.58 17.59 -2.95
CA ASN A 959 -5.45 17.42 -3.88
C ASN A 959 -5.04 18.75 -4.53
N ILE A 960 -6.00 19.49 -5.08
CA ILE A 960 -5.76 20.77 -5.77
C ILE A 960 -5.22 21.85 -4.82
N LEU A 961 -5.77 21.91 -3.61
CA LEU A 961 -5.42 22.93 -2.61
C LEU A 961 -4.22 22.53 -1.74
N TYR A 962 -3.68 21.32 -1.88
CA TYR A 962 -2.59 20.79 -1.06
C TYR A 962 -1.44 21.78 -0.83
N PRO A 963 -0.93 22.52 -1.84
CA PRO A 963 0.13 23.50 -1.63
C PRO A 963 -0.21 24.66 -0.67
N ALA A 964 -1.49 24.91 -0.40
CA ALA A 964 -1.96 25.91 0.56
C ALA A 964 -2.39 25.27 1.89
N ILE A 965 -3.27 24.26 1.85
CA ILE A 965 -3.88 23.71 3.07
C ILE A 965 -2.91 22.87 3.91
N ILE A 966 -1.80 22.38 3.35
CA ILE A 966 -0.76 21.72 4.15
C ILE A 966 -0.14 22.65 5.21
N PHE A 967 -0.22 23.98 5.04
CA PHE A 967 0.24 24.93 6.06
C PHE A 967 -0.70 25.04 7.28
N ALA A 968 -1.92 24.51 7.17
CA ALA A 968 -2.81 24.33 8.32
C ALA A 968 -2.39 23.14 9.20
N ASN A 969 -1.67 22.16 8.64
CA ASN A 969 -1.20 21.00 9.37
C ASN A 969 -0.12 21.41 10.42
N PRO A 970 -0.36 21.15 11.72
CA PRO A 970 0.57 21.52 12.78
C PRO A 970 1.91 20.78 12.66
N GLY A 971 1.87 19.51 12.22
CA GLY A 971 3.02 18.63 12.06
C GLY A 971 3.53 18.50 10.62
N ARG A 972 3.25 19.46 9.72
CA ARG A 972 3.71 19.41 8.31
C ARG A 972 5.22 19.23 8.11
N ASN A 973 6.06 19.55 9.10
CA ASN A 973 7.51 19.36 9.03
C ASN A 973 7.97 18.02 9.65
N VAL A 974 7.04 17.21 10.14
CA VAL A 974 7.29 15.90 10.71
C VAL A 974 6.97 14.83 9.65
N THR A 975 7.75 13.77 9.64
CA THR A 975 7.50 12.53 8.91
C THR A 975 7.44 11.38 9.91
N THR A 976 6.62 10.38 9.65
CA THR A 976 6.46 9.24 10.57
C THR A 976 6.46 7.91 9.84
N SER A 977 6.60 6.82 10.57
CA SER A 977 6.49 5.48 10.00
C SER A 977 6.13 4.47 11.07
N GLN A 978 5.55 3.36 10.67
CA GLN A 978 5.44 2.17 11.51
C GLN A 978 6.06 0.97 10.81
N LEU A 979 7.27 0.61 11.24
CA LEU A 979 8.08 -0.45 10.66
C LEU A 979 8.04 -1.70 11.54
N MET A 980 7.11 -2.61 11.28
CA MET A 980 6.94 -3.85 12.04
C MET A 980 7.69 -5.02 11.39
N ASN A 981 7.45 -5.23 10.09
CA ASN A 981 8.09 -6.28 9.31
C ASN A 981 8.85 -5.60 8.18
N PHE A 982 10.17 -5.65 8.24
CA PHE A 982 11.04 -4.93 7.30
C PHE A 982 12.38 -5.65 7.14
N PRO A 983 13.03 -5.51 5.98
CA PRO A 983 14.39 -5.93 5.77
C PRO A 983 15.36 -4.82 6.18
N ASP A 984 16.44 -5.23 6.84
CA ASP A 984 17.61 -4.38 7.07
C ASP A 984 18.88 -5.20 6.84
N GLY A 985 19.02 -5.66 5.59
CA GLY A 985 20.02 -6.59 5.07
C GLY A 985 19.41 -7.64 4.12
N GLY A 986 20.27 -8.41 3.43
CA GLY A 986 19.86 -9.40 2.44
C GLY A 986 19.76 -8.82 1.03
N THR A 987 19.37 -9.65 0.04
CA THR A 987 19.38 -9.22 -1.36
C THR A 987 18.11 -9.59 -2.13
N TRP A 988 17.71 -8.73 -3.06
CA TRP A 988 16.70 -9.03 -4.07
C TRP A 988 17.27 -8.98 -5.49
N ARG A 989 16.75 -9.82 -6.40
CA ARG A 989 17.17 -9.86 -7.82
C ARG A 989 16.06 -9.34 -8.73
N THR A 990 16.28 -8.19 -9.37
CA THR A 990 15.35 -7.53 -10.30
C THR A 990 15.28 -8.23 -11.66
N ASN A 991 14.31 -7.83 -12.48
CA ASN A 991 14.03 -8.38 -13.80
C ASN A 991 15.19 -8.22 -14.80
N ASP A 992 16.02 -7.19 -14.66
CA ASP A 992 17.25 -7.02 -15.44
C ASP A 992 18.39 -7.98 -15.02
N GLY A 993 18.14 -8.82 -14.01
CA GLY A 993 19.05 -9.86 -13.53
C GLY A 993 20.11 -9.39 -12.55
N LYS A 994 20.08 -8.12 -12.11
CA LYS A 994 20.99 -7.59 -11.07
C LYS A 994 20.46 -7.85 -9.66
N SER A 995 21.36 -7.95 -8.70
CA SER A 995 21.03 -8.14 -7.29
C SER A 995 21.43 -6.92 -6.47
N TYR A 996 20.54 -6.47 -5.59
CA TYR A 996 20.70 -5.29 -4.74
C TYR A 996 20.55 -5.68 -3.29
N GLN A 997 21.31 -5.02 -2.40
CA GLN A 997 21.07 -5.13 -0.96
C GLN A 997 19.82 -4.33 -0.60
N VAL A 998 19.08 -4.77 0.42
CA VAL A 998 17.85 -4.12 0.87
C VAL A 998 17.99 -3.67 2.32
N TYR A 999 17.94 -2.36 2.56
CA TYR A 999 18.20 -1.71 3.86
C TYR A 999 17.08 -0.74 4.23
N SER A 1000 15.83 -1.17 4.09
CA SER A 1000 14.69 -0.26 3.93
C SER A 1000 14.45 0.65 5.13
N SER A 1001 14.62 0.16 6.37
CA SER A 1001 14.53 1.04 7.54
C SER A 1001 15.56 2.19 7.52
N ARG A 1002 16.77 1.96 6.98
CA ARG A 1002 17.84 2.97 6.90
C ARG A 1002 17.60 3.95 5.75
N THR A 1003 17.22 3.43 4.59
CA THR A 1003 16.88 4.23 3.41
C THR A 1003 15.69 5.14 3.70
N LEU A 1004 14.66 4.62 4.37
CA LEU A 1004 13.49 5.38 4.77
C LEU A 1004 13.86 6.48 5.77
N LYS A 1005 14.59 6.17 6.85
CA LYS A 1005 15.04 7.18 7.83
C LYS A 1005 15.80 8.31 7.15
N GLN A 1006 16.67 7.99 6.19
CA GLN A 1006 17.41 8.98 5.41
C GLN A 1006 16.48 9.86 4.55
N ALA A 1007 15.55 9.26 3.80
CA ALA A 1007 14.60 10.00 2.96
C ALA A 1007 13.67 10.88 3.82
N PHE A 1008 13.18 10.35 4.93
CA PHE A 1008 12.20 11.00 5.80
C PHE A 1008 12.79 12.13 6.65
N SER A 1009 14.12 12.13 6.82
CA SER A 1009 14.88 13.21 7.47
C SER A 1009 15.42 14.26 6.48
N SER A 1010 15.16 14.09 5.17
CA SER A 1010 15.64 15.00 4.14
C SER A 1010 14.89 16.34 4.12
N HIS A 1011 15.52 17.37 3.53
CA HIS A 1011 14.93 18.71 3.33
C HIS A 1011 14.45 19.39 4.62
N GLY A 1012 15.12 19.12 5.75
CA GLY A 1012 14.82 19.74 7.05
C GLY A 1012 13.58 19.18 7.75
N ARG A 1013 13.12 17.99 7.34
CA ARG A 1013 12.04 17.26 8.02
C ARG A 1013 12.57 16.57 9.28
N PHE A 1014 11.72 16.50 10.30
CA PHE A 1014 11.99 15.73 11.52
C PHE A 1014 11.32 14.35 11.42
N TYR A 1015 12.11 13.28 11.48
CA TYR A 1015 11.60 11.91 11.41
C TYR A 1015 11.32 11.35 12.82
N GLU A 1016 10.07 10.97 13.06
CA GLU A 1016 9.60 10.33 14.29
C GLU A 1016 8.78 9.07 13.95
N GLY A 1017 9.43 7.91 13.95
CA GLY A 1017 8.75 6.63 13.75
C GLY A 1017 8.16 6.05 15.05
N HIS A 1018 7.24 5.11 14.94
CA HIS A 1018 6.59 4.45 16.07
C HIS A 1018 6.42 2.94 15.82
N CYS A 1019 6.40 2.15 16.89
CA CYS A 1019 5.97 0.75 16.86
C CYS A 1019 4.76 0.49 17.76
N ILE A 1020 4.48 1.38 18.73
CA ILE A 1020 3.31 1.32 19.60
C ILE A 1020 2.15 2.15 19.01
N TRP A 1021 0.96 1.54 18.96
CA TRP A 1021 -0.24 2.16 18.38
C TRP A 1021 -0.62 3.50 19.03
N ASP A 1022 -0.61 3.60 20.35
CA ASP A 1022 -1.04 4.82 21.06
C ASP A 1022 -0.19 6.04 20.68
N ASN A 1023 1.10 5.85 20.47
CA ASN A 1023 2.01 6.93 20.07
C ASN A 1023 1.87 7.26 18.59
N LEU A 1024 1.69 6.26 17.72
CA LEU A 1024 1.39 6.49 16.31
C LEU A 1024 0.07 7.26 16.15
N LEU A 1025 -0.98 6.85 16.85
CA LEU A 1025 -2.28 7.53 16.86
C LEU A 1025 -2.15 8.98 17.33
N LYS A 1026 -1.38 9.22 18.39
CA LYS A 1026 -1.09 10.58 18.86
C LYS A 1026 -0.39 11.40 17.77
N ARG A 1027 0.62 10.84 17.10
CA ARG A 1027 1.35 11.50 16.00
C ARG A 1027 0.43 11.83 14.83
N TYR A 1028 -0.44 10.90 14.43
CA TYR A 1028 -1.47 11.14 13.40
C TYR A 1028 -2.39 12.31 13.77
N ASN A 1029 -2.95 12.31 14.98
CA ASN A 1029 -3.88 13.36 15.41
C ASN A 1029 -3.19 14.72 15.68
N GLU A 1030 -1.88 14.73 15.97
CA GLU A 1030 -1.07 15.97 16.02
C GLU A 1030 -0.69 16.51 14.63
N GLY A 1031 -0.87 15.69 13.59
CA GLY A 1031 -0.52 15.97 12.21
C GLY A 1031 0.89 15.52 11.84
N VAL A 1032 1.04 15.12 10.58
CA VAL A 1032 2.29 14.73 9.94
C VAL A 1032 2.19 15.02 8.44
N SER A 1033 3.32 15.17 7.73
CA SER A 1033 3.29 15.36 6.26
C SER A 1033 3.12 14.06 5.49
N ILE A 1034 3.76 12.99 5.96
CA ILE A 1034 3.77 11.68 5.35
C ILE A 1034 4.00 10.59 6.41
N SER A 1035 3.27 9.48 6.26
CA SER A 1035 3.50 8.24 7.00
C SER A 1035 3.78 7.07 6.05
N TYR A 1036 4.64 6.16 6.50
CA TYR A 1036 4.89 4.88 5.83
C TYR A 1036 4.72 3.70 6.79
N TYR A 1037 3.82 2.79 6.46
CA TYR A 1037 3.63 1.53 7.16
C TYR A 1037 4.31 0.37 6.43
N SER A 1038 5.08 -0.43 7.17
CA SER A 1038 5.70 -1.67 6.69
C SER A 1038 5.42 -2.78 7.68
N GLY A 1039 4.54 -3.72 7.32
CA GLY A 1039 4.11 -4.73 8.28
C GLY A 1039 3.26 -5.83 7.67
N HIS A 1040 2.69 -6.66 8.54
CA HIS A 1040 1.67 -7.60 8.10
C HIS A 1040 0.46 -6.83 7.58
N GLY A 1041 -0.11 -7.28 6.48
CA GLY A 1041 -1.38 -6.74 5.99
C GLY A 1041 -2.58 -7.14 6.83
N THR A 1042 -2.43 -7.96 7.87
CA THR A 1042 -3.51 -8.49 8.74
C THR A 1042 -4.74 -9.01 7.97
N GLY A 1043 -4.55 -9.46 6.71
CA GLY A 1043 -5.64 -9.85 5.79
C GLY A 1043 -6.48 -8.70 5.24
N GLY A 1044 -6.06 -7.46 5.46
CA GLY A 1044 -6.75 -6.20 5.17
C GLY A 1044 -7.61 -5.68 6.34
N SER A 1045 -7.52 -6.32 7.51
CA SER A 1045 -8.43 -6.06 8.64
C SER A 1045 -7.99 -4.90 9.53
N GLY A 1046 -6.70 -4.55 9.54
CA GLY A 1046 -6.16 -3.53 10.44
C GLY A 1046 -4.65 -3.36 10.38
N ILE A 1047 -4.13 -2.73 11.44
CA ILE A 1047 -2.74 -2.33 11.60
C ILE A 1047 -2.05 -3.31 12.55
N SER A 1048 -0.85 -3.79 12.20
CA SER A 1048 -0.01 -4.51 13.17
C SER A 1048 0.85 -3.51 13.96
N ALA A 1049 0.94 -3.71 15.27
CA ALA A 1049 1.72 -2.88 16.18
C ALA A 1049 2.42 -3.77 17.24
N GLN A 1050 3.27 -3.16 18.05
CA GLN A 1050 3.77 -3.79 19.26
C GLN A 1050 2.82 -3.48 20.42
N TYR A 1051 2.55 -4.47 21.27
CA TYR A 1051 1.84 -4.23 22.52
C TYR A 1051 2.69 -3.31 23.42
N LYS A 1052 2.05 -2.30 24.00
CA LYS A 1052 2.61 -1.49 25.08
C LYS A 1052 2.76 -2.30 26.35
N ASN A 1053 1.75 -3.10 26.70
CA ASN A 1053 1.82 -4.07 27.79
C ASN A 1053 0.92 -5.27 27.46
N VAL A 1054 1.50 -6.45 27.34
CA VAL A 1054 0.79 -7.66 26.89
C VAL A 1054 -0.25 -8.10 27.93
N ALA A 1055 0.07 -8.04 29.23
CA ALA A 1055 -0.83 -8.42 30.31
C ALA A 1055 -2.08 -7.54 30.37
N GLU A 1056 -1.93 -6.24 30.07
CA GLU A 1056 -3.04 -5.28 30.08
C GLU A 1056 -3.90 -5.36 28.81
N GLN A 1057 -3.26 -5.41 27.64
CA GLN A 1057 -3.95 -5.30 26.34
C GLN A 1057 -4.46 -6.64 25.82
N PHE A 1058 -3.68 -7.71 25.96
CA PHE A 1058 -4.07 -9.05 25.54
C PHE A 1058 -3.64 -10.15 26.53
N PRO A 1059 -4.30 -10.25 27.70
CA PRO A 1059 -3.91 -11.17 28.77
C PRO A 1059 -3.91 -12.66 28.40
N LEU A 1060 -4.55 -13.02 27.29
CA LEU A 1060 -4.59 -14.39 26.77
C LEU A 1060 -3.30 -14.82 26.09
N ALA A 1061 -2.45 -13.88 25.67
CA ALA A 1061 -1.18 -14.18 25.01
C ALA A 1061 -0.27 -15.05 25.90
N GLU A 1062 0.45 -15.96 25.25
CA GLU A 1062 1.38 -16.91 25.86
C GLU A 1062 2.82 -16.53 25.48
N VAL A 1063 3.35 -15.47 26.11
CA VAL A 1063 4.73 -15.01 25.85
C VAL A 1063 5.75 -16.07 26.25
N ARG A 1064 6.88 -16.10 25.55
CA ARG A 1064 7.98 -17.02 25.83
C ARG A 1064 8.55 -16.80 27.23
N HIS A 1065 8.81 -15.55 27.58
CA HIS A 1065 9.37 -15.15 28.87
C HIS A 1065 8.26 -14.57 29.76
N GLU A 1066 7.75 -15.35 30.72
CA GLU A 1066 6.59 -14.96 31.54
C GLU A 1066 6.75 -13.61 32.26
N HIS A 1067 7.98 -13.25 32.66
CA HIS A 1067 8.26 -11.97 33.32
C HIS A 1067 8.14 -10.76 32.37
N LEU A 1068 8.14 -10.98 31.06
CA LEU A 1068 7.94 -9.95 30.03
C LEU A 1068 6.46 -9.73 29.67
N LYS A 1069 5.54 -10.54 30.23
CA LYS A 1069 4.11 -10.39 29.98
C LYS A 1069 3.56 -9.09 30.56
N ASP A 1070 3.94 -8.78 31.79
CA ASP A 1070 3.57 -7.57 32.53
C ASP A 1070 4.72 -6.56 32.51
N PHE A 1071 5.24 -6.31 31.32
CA PHE A 1071 6.31 -5.36 31.06
C PHE A 1071 5.81 -4.23 30.18
N ASP A 1072 6.13 -2.99 30.56
CA ASP A 1072 5.82 -1.79 29.78
C ASP A 1072 6.88 -1.64 28.68
N TRP A 1073 6.53 -2.10 27.49
CA TRP A 1073 7.37 -2.05 26.31
C TRP A 1073 7.56 -0.63 25.79
N TRP A 1074 8.76 -0.38 25.28
CA TRP A 1074 9.12 0.92 24.72
C TRP A 1074 8.53 1.13 23.32
N ASP A 1075 8.25 2.38 23.02
CA ASP A 1075 8.05 2.79 21.63
C ASP A 1075 9.41 3.04 20.95
N ALA A 1076 9.45 2.95 19.63
CA ALA A 1076 10.68 3.17 18.87
C ALA A 1076 10.40 3.46 17.39
N TRP A 1077 11.38 4.05 16.70
CA TRP A 1077 11.29 4.37 15.27
C TRP A 1077 11.09 3.15 14.36
N ARG A 1078 11.44 1.95 14.86
CA ARG A 1078 11.21 0.67 14.19
C ARG A 1078 11.00 -0.46 15.20
N GLY A 1079 10.24 -1.46 14.79
CA GLY A 1079 9.96 -2.67 15.56
C GLY A 1079 11.19 -3.54 15.80
N TYR A 1080 11.08 -4.43 16.78
CA TYR A 1080 12.14 -5.30 17.27
C TYR A 1080 11.60 -6.61 17.87
N MET A 1081 12.45 -7.63 17.95
CA MET A 1081 12.05 -8.96 18.44
C MET A 1081 12.05 -9.01 19.97
N TYR A 1082 10.90 -8.69 20.56
CA TYR A 1082 10.76 -8.45 22.00
C TYR A 1082 10.59 -9.73 22.84
N ASP A 1083 10.04 -10.80 22.26
CA ASP A 1083 9.73 -12.08 22.95
C ASP A 1083 10.42 -13.30 22.30
N ASP A 1084 11.42 -13.06 21.44
CA ASP A 1084 12.25 -14.14 20.87
C ASP A 1084 13.23 -14.72 21.92
N LYS A 1085 13.94 -15.80 21.57
CA LYS A 1085 14.96 -16.45 22.43
C LYS A 1085 15.96 -15.44 23.02
N GLN A 1086 16.34 -14.44 22.24
CA GLN A 1086 17.11 -13.30 22.69
C GLN A 1086 16.20 -12.09 22.57
N THR A 1087 15.94 -11.40 23.68
CA THR A 1087 15.23 -10.13 23.65
C THR A 1087 16.11 -9.08 22.97
N LYS A 1088 15.52 -8.35 22.01
CA LYS A 1088 16.18 -7.29 21.24
C LYS A 1088 15.45 -5.96 21.46
N THR A 1089 16.11 -4.89 21.02
CA THR A 1089 15.53 -3.53 20.93
C THR A 1089 15.69 -2.99 19.51
N ALA A 1090 15.21 -1.77 19.24
CA ALA A 1090 15.31 -1.10 17.93
C ALA A 1090 16.76 -0.90 17.43
N ARG A 1091 17.77 -1.04 18.29
CA ARG A 1091 19.19 -1.06 17.91
C ARG A 1091 19.54 -2.23 16.98
N TRP A 1092 18.83 -3.34 17.14
CA TRP A 1092 19.03 -4.54 16.35
C TRP A 1092 18.30 -4.38 15.02
N GLY A 1093 19.05 -4.00 13.98
CA GLY A 1093 18.63 -4.16 12.60
C GLY A 1093 18.57 -5.62 12.15
N GLY A 1094 18.58 -5.83 10.83
CA GLY A 1094 18.32 -7.12 10.21
C GLY A 1094 16.85 -7.32 9.84
N PHE A 1095 16.51 -8.54 9.42
CA PHE A 1095 15.12 -8.91 9.14
C PHE A 1095 14.32 -9.00 10.45
N CYS A 1096 13.43 -8.04 10.68
CA CYS A 1096 12.49 -8.04 11.80
C CYS A 1096 11.14 -8.63 11.35
N TRP A 1097 10.56 -9.50 12.18
CA TRP A 1097 9.37 -10.25 11.78
C TRP A 1097 8.44 -10.57 12.96
N TYR A 1098 7.45 -9.70 13.16
CA TYR A 1098 6.32 -10.00 14.03
C TYR A 1098 5.39 -10.99 13.35
N ASN A 1099 4.66 -11.80 14.12
CA ASN A 1099 3.79 -12.86 13.62
C ASN A 1099 2.39 -12.79 14.24
N ALA A 1100 1.44 -13.52 13.64
CA ALA A 1100 0.12 -13.75 14.22
C ALA A 1100 0.08 -14.82 15.32
N LYS A 1101 1.24 -15.16 15.88
CA LYS A 1101 1.43 -16.17 16.94
C LYS A 1101 2.72 -15.90 17.69
N GLU A 1102 2.77 -16.35 18.93
CA GLU A 1102 3.95 -16.29 19.78
C GLU A 1102 5.03 -17.28 19.33
N PRO A 1103 6.32 -16.97 19.57
CA PRO A 1103 6.83 -15.69 20.09
C PRO A 1103 6.79 -14.56 19.04
N ASN A 1104 6.76 -13.31 19.53
CA ASN A 1104 6.64 -12.06 18.73
C ASN A 1104 5.26 -11.88 18.08
N LEU A 1105 4.21 -12.18 18.85
CA LEU A 1105 2.84 -11.85 18.47
C LEU A 1105 2.70 -10.33 18.30
N TYR A 1106 2.17 -9.87 17.17
CA TYR A 1106 1.81 -8.45 17.04
C TYR A 1106 0.47 -8.13 17.72
N ASP A 1107 0.33 -6.88 18.12
CA ASP A 1107 -0.94 -6.25 18.43
C ASP A 1107 -1.71 -5.96 17.13
N ILE A 1108 -3.02 -6.18 17.14
CA ILE A 1108 -3.90 -5.97 15.99
C ILE A 1108 -4.90 -4.85 16.27
N ILE A 1109 -4.79 -3.77 15.50
CA ILE A 1109 -5.70 -2.64 15.56
C ILE A 1109 -6.65 -2.71 14.37
N HIS A 1110 -7.80 -3.34 14.56
CA HIS A 1110 -8.80 -3.45 13.49
C HIS A 1110 -9.26 -2.06 13.01
N PHE A 1111 -9.46 -1.92 11.70
CA PHE A 1111 -9.78 -0.65 11.04
C PHE A 1111 -11.05 0.05 11.53
N LYS A 1112 -12.03 -0.69 12.04
CA LYS A 1112 -13.14 -0.13 12.82
C LYS A 1112 -12.66 0.79 13.94
N TRP A 1113 -11.69 0.35 14.75
CA TRP A 1113 -11.20 1.14 15.87
C TRP A 1113 -10.29 2.27 15.40
N VAL A 1114 -9.59 2.08 14.28
CA VAL A 1114 -8.85 3.16 13.60
C VAL A 1114 -9.82 4.28 13.19
N ASP A 1115 -10.90 3.97 12.46
CA ASP A 1115 -11.95 4.93 12.07
C ASP A 1115 -12.53 5.66 13.29
N GLN A 1116 -12.73 4.96 14.41
CA GLN A 1116 -13.24 5.60 15.63
C GLN A 1116 -12.25 6.60 16.27
N LEU A 1117 -10.95 6.35 16.15
CA LEU A 1117 -9.91 7.04 16.92
C LEU A 1117 -9.19 8.13 16.13
N LEU A 1118 -9.14 8.00 14.80
CA LEU A 1118 -8.58 9.03 13.95
C LEU A 1118 -9.43 10.31 14.01
N GLU A 1119 -8.71 11.42 14.02
CA GLU A 1119 -9.27 12.77 13.84
C GLU A 1119 -8.87 13.30 12.44
N ASN A 1120 -8.83 14.61 12.24
CA ASN A 1120 -8.35 15.19 10.99
C ASN A 1120 -6.85 14.91 10.79
N LEU A 1121 -6.50 14.22 9.70
CA LEU A 1121 -5.12 13.93 9.28
C LEU A 1121 -4.45 15.09 8.54
N HIS A 1122 -5.13 16.22 8.38
CA HIS A 1122 -4.56 17.48 7.92
C HIS A 1122 -3.79 17.39 6.60
N SER A 1123 -4.36 16.72 5.60
CA SER A 1123 -3.76 16.52 4.27
C SER A 1123 -2.46 15.71 4.28
N GLU A 1124 -2.29 14.78 5.21
CA GLU A 1124 -1.20 13.79 5.20
C GLU A 1124 -1.19 12.92 3.93
N VAL A 1125 0.01 12.52 3.48
CA VAL A 1125 0.22 11.44 2.51
C VAL A 1125 0.42 10.11 3.25
N GLU A 1126 -0.43 9.12 2.98
CA GLU A 1126 -0.38 7.81 3.67
C GLU A 1126 0.16 6.71 2.73
N LEU A 1127 1.25 6.03 3.10
CA LEU A 1127 1.89 4.99 2.29
C LEU A 1127 1.92 3.63 3.00
N TRP A 1128 1.55 2.55 2.31
CA TRP A 1128 1.44 1.20 2.88
C TRP A 1128 2.16 0.13 2.07
N MET A 1129 3.13 -0.52 2.70
CA MET A 1129 3.68 -1.81 2.25
C MET A 1129 3.09 -2.92 3.13
N SER A 1130 2.07 -3.59 2.60
CA SER A 1130 1.42 -4.74 3.25
C SER A 1130 0.47 -5.49 2.32
N CYS A 1131 0.27 -6.78 2.55
CA CYS A 1131 -0.63 -7.59 1.72
C CYS A 1131 -2.09 -7.10 1.76
N THR A 1132 -2.70 -6.93 0.60
CA THR A 1132 -4.12 -6.69 0.30
C THR A 1132 -4.79 -5.48 0.96
N THR A 1133 -4.18 -4.79 1.92
CA THR A 1133 -4.79 -3.67 2.67
C THR A 1133 -5.39 -2.60 1.77
N ALA A 1134 -4.74 -2.26 0.65
CA ALA A 1134 -5.25 -1.23 -0.27
C ALA A 1134 -6.53 -1.65 -1.01
N ALA A 1135 -6.88 -2.94 -1.02
CA ALA A 1135 -8.16 -3.43 -1.55
C ALA A 1135 -9.28 -3.47 -0.50
N HIS A 1136 -8.98 -3.14 0.76
CA HIS A 1136 -9.91 -3.21 1.89
C HIS A 1136 -10.06 -1.84 2.56
N PHE A 1137 -10.28 -1.80 3.87
CA PHE A 1137 -10.77 -0.61 4.56
C PHE A 1137 -9.76 0.54 4.64
N GLY A 1138 -8.45 0.24 4.65
CA GLY A 1138 -7.37 1.22 4.83
C GLY A 1138 -7.57 2.51 4.04
N PRO A 1139 -7.56 2.49 2.69
CA PRO A 1139 -7.69 3.71 1.89
C PRO A 1139 -8.91 4.55 2.22
N MET A 1140 -10.07 3.91 2.40
CA MET A 1140 -11.32 4.64 2.64
C MET A 1140 -11.29 5.36 3.98
N ILE A 1141 -10.68 4.75 4.99
CA ILE A 1141 -10.55 5.35 6.32
C ILE A 1141 -9.58 6.53 6.31
N TYR A 1142 -8.37 6.36 5.76
CA TYR A 1142 -7.42 7.48 5.75
C TYR A 1142 -7.95 8.66 4.94
N LEU A 1143 -8.60 8.41 3.79
CA LEU A 1143 -9.17 9.46 2.95
C LEU A 1143 -10.37 10.16 3.62
N GLU A 1144 -11.20 9.46 4.40
CA GLU A 1144 -12.35 10.07 5.08
C GLU A 1144 -11.93 10.99 6.23
N HIS A 1145 -10.81 10.65 6.87
CA HIS A 1145 -10.20 11.41 7.97
C HIS A 1145 -9.26 12.52 7.48
N GLY A 1146 -9.22 12.80 6.18
CA GLY A 1146 -8.55 13.99 5.64
C GLY A 1146 -7.13 13.77 5.12
N ALA A 1147 -6.69 12.53 4.91
CA ALA A 1147 -5.50 12.27 4.11
C ALA A 1147 -5.68 12.83 2.69
N VAL A 1148 -4.61 13.37 2.09
CA VAL A 1148 -4.63 13.88 0.71
C VAL A 1148 -4.46 12.76 -0.31
N LEU A 1149 -3.74 11.69 0.07
CA LEU A 1149 -3.42 10.60 -0.84
C LEU A 1149 -3.16 9.32 -0.04
N TYR A 1150 -3.53 8.18 -0.62
CA TYR A 1150 -3.16 6.86 -0.11
C TYR A 1150 -2.43 6.05 -1.18
N TYR A 1151 -1.36 5.36 -0.81
CA TYR A 1151 -0.68 4.34 -1.62
C TYR A 1151 -0.67 3.00 -0.90
N GLY A 1152 -0.86 1.89 -1.63
CA GLY A 1152 -0.44 0.59 -1.10
C GLY A 1152 -0.77 -0.62 -1.97
N ASN A 1153 -0.54 -1.81 -1.43
CA ASN A 1153 -0.76 -3.06 -2.17
C ASN A 1153 -2.20 -3.59 -1.99
N ALA A 1154 -2.93 -3.68 -3.10
CA ALA A 1154 -4.18 -4.43 -3.26
C ALA A 1154 -3.91 -5.92 -3.55
N GLY A 1155 -2.65 -6.36 -3.61
CA GLY A 1155 -2.20 -7.74 -3.82
C GLY A 1155 -1.11 -8.15 -2.83
N THR A 1156 -0.11 -8.91 -3.26
CA THR A 1156 1.06 -9.21 -2.40
C THR A 1156 1.94 -7.97 -2.23
N GLY A 1157 2.31 -7.63 -0.99
CA GLY A 1157 3.46 -6.78 -0.66
C GLY A 1157 4.56 -7.68 -0.08
N LEU A 1158 5.48 -8.18 -0.93
CA LEU A 1158 6.46 -9.20 -0.52
C LEU A 1158 7.73 -8.55 -0.01
N CYS A 1159 8.10 -8.81 1.25
CA CYS A 1159 9.43 -8.47 1.76
C CYS A 1159 10.49 -9.50 1.32
N PRO A 1160 11.67 -9.09 0.80
CA PRO A 1160 12.18 -7.72 0.68
C PRO A 1160 11.99 -7.08 -0.71
N GLN A 1161 11.23 -7.70 -1.61
CA GLN A 1161 11.08 -7.20 -2.99
C GLN A 1161 10.40 -5.84 -3.03
N GLU A 1162 9.29 -5.73 -2.30
CA GLU A 1162 8.43 -4.55 -2.30
C GLU A 1162 9.08 -3.42 -1.51
N ASP A 1163 9.73 -3.73 -0.40
CA ASP A 1163 10.52 -2.73 0.33
C ASP A 1163 11.62 -2.13 -0.54
N LEU A 1164 12.30 -2.93 -1.38
CA LEU A 1164 13.29 -2.40 -2.31
C LEU A 1164 12.67 -1.51 -3.41
N LEU A 1165 11.46 -1.86 -3.88
CA LEU A 1165 10.74 -1.02 -4.83
C LEU A 1165 10.39 0.33 -4.17
N ASP A 1166 9.83 0.27 -2.96
CA ASP A 1166 9.42 1.41 -2.16
C ASP A 1166 10.60 2.31 -1.81
N ASP A 1167 11.73 1.75 -1.37
CA ASP A 1167 12.98 2.47 -1.16
C ASP A 1167 13.36 3.36 -2.37
N TRP A 1168 13.23 2.83 -3.59
CA TRP A 1168 13.64 3.54 -4.81
C TRP A 1168 12.69 4.66 -5.21
N TRP A 1169 11.38 4.38 -5.24
CA TRP A 1169 10.44 5.41 -5.69
C TRP A 1169 10.14 6.43 -4.59
N ILE A 1170 10.14 6.05 -3.31
CA ILE A 1170 10.00 6.99 -2.18
C ILE A 1170 11.19 7.96 -2.17
N TRP A 1171 12.39 7.49 -2.50
CA TRP A 1171 13.54 8.39 -2.65
C TRP A 1171 13.29 9.46 -3.72
N ASP A 1172 12.81 9.06 -4.90
CA ASP A 1172 12.49 10.00 -6.00
C ASP A 1172 11.34 10.95 -5.62
N PHE A 1173 10.32 10.47 -4.89
CA PHE A 1173 9.19 11.26 -4.42
C PHE A 1173 9.57 12.27 -3.32
N VAL A 1174 10.25 11.83 -2.27
CA VAL A 1174 10.52 12.61 -1.05
C VAL A 1174 11.77 13.48 -1.17
N VAL A 1175 12.83 12.96 -1.82
CA VAL A 1175 14.14 13.61 -1.89
C VAL A 1175 14.31 14.37 -3.21
N LYS A 1176 13.88 13.81 -4.36
CA LYS A 1176 13.98 14.52 -5.65
C LYS A 1176 12.76 15.37 -5.97
N GLY A 1177 11.66 15.21 -5.23
CA GLY A 1177 10.44 15.99 -5.42
C GLY A 1177 9.71 15.66 -6.73
N GLU A 1178 9.82 14.43 -7.20
CA GLU A 1178 9.06 13.99 -8.37
C GLU A 1178 7.60 13.66 -8.01
N PRO A 1179 6.66 13.78 -8.95
CA PRO A 1179 5.29 13.32 -8.72
C PRO A 1179 5.23 11.82 -8.38
N ILE A 1180 4.37 11.44 -7.43
CA ILE A 1180 4.29 10.06 -6.92
C ILE A 1180 4.12 8.99 -8.02
N GLY A 1181 3.21 9.22 -8.97
CA GLY A 1181 2.94 8.27 -10.06
C GLY A 1181 4.14 8.13 -10.99
N GLN A 1182 4.81 9.24 -11.30
CA GLN A 1182 6.01 9.25 -12.12
C GLN A 1182 7.17 8.51 -11.41
N ALA A 1183 7.41 8.82 -10.14
CA ALA A 1183 8.45 8.19 -9.33
C ALA A 1183 8.26 6.66 -9.27
N PHE A 1184 7.04 6.20 -9.00
CA PHE A 1184 6.71 4.77 -8.92
C PHE A 1184 6.88 4.07 -10.29
N SER A 1185 6.35 4.67 -11.36
CA SER A 1185 6.30 4.05 -12.69
C SER A 1185 7.67 3.64 -13.26
N LYS A 1186 8.72 4.42 -12.96
CA LYS A 1186 10.12 4.18 -13.40
C LYS A 1186 10.66 2.80 -13.04
N TYR A 1187 10.24 2.27 -11.90
CA TYR A 1187 10.81 1.06 -11.31
C TYR A 1187 9.91 -0.17 -11.48
N VAL A 1188 8.66 0.02 -11.95
CA VAL A 1188 7.69 -1.06 -12.14
C VAL A 1188 8.26 -2.21 -12.96
N TRP A 1189 8.89 -1.93 -14.10
CA TRP A 1189 9.41 -2.97 -15.00
C TRP A 1189 10.59 -3.77 -14.40
N LEU A 1190 11.32 -3.21 -13.42
CA LEU A 1190 12.41 -3.89 -12.72
C LEU A 1190 11.90 -4.90 -11.69
N HIS A 1191 10.75 -4.63 -11.09
CA HIS A 1191 10.21 -5.43 -9.99
C HIS A 1191 9.04 -6.31 -10.41
N GLN A 1192 8.27 -5.88 -11.40
CA GLN A 1192 6.94 -6.40 -11.72
C GLN A 1192 6.64 -6.37 -13.22
N ARG A 1193 5.51 -6.96 -13.60
CA ARG A 1193 5.04 -7.01 -15.00
C ARG A 1193 4.60 -5.64 -15.50
N ASP A 1194 5.30 -5.05 -16.46
CA ASP A 1194 4.88 -3.79 -17.07
C ASP A 1194 3.93 -4.00 -18.27
N TYR A 1195 2.63 -3.80 -18.04
CA TYR A 1195 1.59 -3.97 -19.07
C TYR A 1195 1.55 -2.86 -20.11
N THR A 1196 2.19 -1.71 -19.82
CA THR A 1196 2.20 -0.55 -20.72
C THR A 1196 3.15 -0.76 -21.90
N THR A 1197 4.20 -1.56 -21.70
CA THR A 1197 5.17 -1.92 -22.74
C THR A 1197 5.02 -3.36 -23.25
N ASP A 1198 4.43 -4.25 -22.45
CA ASP A 1198 4.40 -5.71 -22.65
C ASP A 1198 5.81 -6.31 -22.90
N ASP A 1199 6.88 -5.63 -22.43
CA ASP A 1199 8.25 -6.07 -22.67
C ASP A 1199 8.52 -7.43 -22.01
N PRO A 1200 9.12 -8.41 -22.74
CA PRO A 1200 9.36 -9.74 -22.19
C PRO A 1200 10.24 -9.77 -20.93
N THR A 1201 11.18 -8.82 -20.76
CA THR A 1201 12.01 -8.73 -19.54
C THR A 1201 11.14 -8.39 -18.34
N ALA A 1202 10.25 -7.41 -18.47
CA ALA A 1202 9.31 -7.06 -17.41
C ALA A 1202 8.26 -8.16 -17.20
N MET A 1203 7.74 -8.76 -18.27
CA MET A 1203 6.67 -9.77 -18.19
C MET A 1203 7.09 -11.08 -17.55
N TYR A 1204 8.33 -11.53 -17.78
CA TYR A 1204 8.80 -12.86 -17.42
C TYR A 1204 10.12 -12.86 -16.64
N GLY A 1205 10.62 -11.68 -16.25
CA GLY A 1205 11.79 -11.54 -15.39
C GLY A 1205 11.59 -12.21 -14.03
N SER A 1206 12.71 -12.52 -13.37
CA SER A 1206 12.69 -13.29 -12.12
C SER A 1206 11.89 -12.62 -11.01
N SER A 1207 11.97 -11.28 -10.90
CA SER A 1207 11.23 -10.54 -9.88
C SER A 1207 9.73 -10.66 -10.12
N SER A 1208 9.29 -10.40 -11.36
CA SER A 1208 7.87 -10.51 -11.76
C SER A 1208 7.26 -11.89 -11.54
N MET A 1209 8.08 -12.94 -11.61
CA MET A 1209 7.63 -14.33 -11.41
C MET A 1209 7.60 -14.75 -9.95
N SER A 1210 8.21 -13.99 -9.06
CA SER A 1210 8.22 -14.29 -7.63
C SER A 1210 7.03 -13.67 -6.90
N VAL A 1211 6.31 -12.71 -7.50
CA VAL A 1211 5.36 -11.86 -6.79
C VAL A 1211 4.09 -11.56 -7.59
N THR A 1212 2.97 -11.34 -6.90
CA THR A 1212 1.68 -11.00 -7.55
C THR A 1212 1.13 -9.67 -7.03
N ASN A 1213 1.81 -8.58 -7.36
CA ASN A 1213 1.48 -7.29 -6.80
C ASN A 1213 0.43 -6.56 -7.63
N VAL A 1214 -0.33 -5.73 -6.93
CA VAL A 1214 -1.33 -4.81 -7.47
C VAL A 1214 -1.23 -3.55 -6.62
N GLN A 1215 -0.39 -2.59 -7.01
CA GLN A 1215 -0.25 -1.32 -6.30
C GLN A 1215 -1.32 -0.35 -6.78
N CYS A 1216 -1.86 0.40 -5.84
CA CYS A 1216 -2.88 1.41 -6.09
C CYS A 1216 -2.42 2.74 -5.51
N ILE A 1217 -2.55 3.81 -6.30
CA ILE A 1217 -2.48 5.20 -5.85
C ILE A 1217 -3.92 5.72 -5.82
N PHE A 1218 -4.42 6.04 -4.64
CA PHE A 1218 -5.73 6.65 -4.45
C PHE A 1218 -5.56 8.15 -4.15
N GLY A 1219 -5.84 8.98 -5.14
CA GLY A 1219 -5.53 10.40 -5.19
C GLY A 1219 -5.04 10.81 -6.58
N ASP A 1220 -4.71 12.09 -6.75
CA ASP A 1220 -4.05 12.61 -7.95
C ASP A 1220 -2.61 12.05 -8.04
N PRO A 1221 -2.26 11.29 -9.10
CA PRO A 1221 -0.94 10.68 -9.22
C PRO A 1221 0.18 11.69 -9.54
N THR A 1222 -0.17 12.97 -9.78
CA THR A 1222 0.80 14.04 -10.01
C THR A 1222 1.17 14.81 -8.74
N LEU A 1223 0.64 14.40 -7.58
CA LEU A 1223 0.95 15.03 -6.30
C LEU A 1223 2.45 14.98 -6.00
N ILE A 1224 2.99 16.14 -5.58
CA ILE A 1224 4.34 16.32 -5.06
C ILE A 1224 4.24 16.54 -3.56
N LEU A 1225 5.06 15.84 -2.77
CA LEU A 1225 5.06 15.96 -1.31
C LEU A 1225 5.54 17.36 -0.88
N TYR A 1226 4.87 17.93 0.13
CA TYR A 1226 5.33 19.14 0.79
C TYR A 1226 6.79 19.02 1.28
N SER A 1227 7.56 20.09 1.09
CA SER A 1227 8.88 20.28 1.70
C SER A 1227 8.88 21.50 2.61
N PRO A 1228 9.60 21.49 3.74
CA PRO A 1228 9.83 22.67 4.58
C PRO A 1228 10.39 23.89 3.82
N GLU A 1229 10.95 23.70 2.63
CA GLU A 1229 11.45 24.75 1.74
C GLU A 1229 10.33 25.50 0.97
N TRP A 1230 9.10 24.97 0.94
CA TRP A 1230 7.96 25.60 0.27
C TRP A 1230 7.55 26.91 0.95
N VAL A 1231 7.01 27.82 0.14
CA VAL A 1231 6.51 29.12 0.61
C VAL A 1231 4.98 29.08 0.64
N GLU A 1232 4.39 29.37 1.81
CA GLU A 1232 2.94 29.46 2.01
C GLU A 1232 2.31 30.44 0.99
N PRO A 1233 1.43 29.99 0.07
CA PRO A 1233 0.82 30.86 -0.93
C PRO A 1233 -0.07 31.93 -0.27
N GLU A 1234 0.01 33.18 -0.72
CA GLU A 1234 -0.88 34.25 -0.22
C GLU A 1234 -2.27 34.18 -0.88
N PRO A 1235 -3.37 34.20 -0.11
CA PRO A 1235 -4.72 34.17 -0.67
C PRO A 1235 -5.15 35.55 -1.21
N VAL A 1236 -6.01 35.54 -2.24
CA VAL A 1236 -6.67 36.73 -2.77
C VAL A 1236 -8.15 36.78 -2.40
N MET A 1237 -8.73 37.97 -2.34
CA MET A 1237 -10.17 38.11 -2.14
C MET A 1237 -10.95 37.83 -3.45
N PRO A 1238 -12.19 37.30 -3.37
CA PRO A 1238 -13.00 36.90 -4.53
C PRO A 1238 -13.45 38.03 -5.46
#